data_AF-A0A2T1D5V4-F1
#
_entry.id   AF-A0A2T1D5V4-F1
#
_cell.length_a   1.000
_cell.length_b   1.000
_cell.length_c   1.000
_cell.angle_alpha   90.00
_cell.angle_beta   90.00
_cell.angle_gamma   90.00
#
_symmetry.space_group_name_H-M   'P 1'
#
loop_
_entity.id
_entity.type
_entity.pdbx_description
1 polymer ?
#
loop_
_entity_poly.entity_id
_entity_poly.type
_entity_poly.pdbx_seq_one_letter_code
_entity_poly.pdbx_strand_id
1 'polypeptide(L)'
;MTKVALLIGVSEYKPGLNPLPAAVRDIEAMQGVLQHPDFGAFDEIKRLPNPGLLEMRSAIAELFGDRDTDDLVLLYFSGHGVTDEYGKFFLTNCDTQKAGKLNKATVVEAGFVHDLMENCDSERQVIILDCCHSGAFPEGMKARDAGSTIDFQQQLGGRGRIVLTSSAATEYSFEREGEDLAIYTRYLVEGIQTGAADLDGDGAVSVSELHDYVREQVRKAAPAMQPERYVFQDGEKILLAKALISDPKRNYRKEVQKRIRDGKLSGLSSRSLREIARKTGVSIADAEAIEAAELKPYQELQQKLDDYREAFLEAVQVEYPLTEETRLELQDYQHVLGLRNEDIQSLEANRSTFSFETITVNGQGQESDRRINQAEFFTEDLGNQTTLNMVSIPGGSFQMGAAKNEEDANDDEYPQHSVTIAPFHIGKFAITQAQWKAISTLPKINHDLKPDPLILSDSSTLTIFQGANRPVVLVSWFEAVEFCDRLTQKTGKLYRLPSEAEWEYACRAGTTTPFHFGETISTDLANYQGTDRTHEGTTYSGSYGEGAKGIFRQQLIKVGSFPPNGFGLFDTHGNVWEWCADCWHDTYHGAPSNGSVWEAGDSEHRLYRGGSWVSDPGQCRSAYREKNAPDHRNFIGFRVVCLSPRTL
;
A
#
# COMPACT_ATOMS: atom_id res chain seq x y z
N MET A 1 5.00 -37.06 37.76
CA MET A 1 4.79 -36.13 36.64
C MET A 1 4.25 -36.91 35.49
N THR A 2 2.94 -36.94 35.42
CA THR A 2 2.14 -37.45 34.32
C THR A 2 1.77 -36.26 33.43
N LYS A 3 1.84 -36.42 32.11
CA LYS A 3 1.40 -35.44 31.13
C LYS A 3 0.04 -35.85 30.58
N VAL A 4 -0.98 -35.03 30.84
CA VAL A 4 -2.38 -35.30 30.49
C VAL A 4 -2.89 -34.21 29.55
N ALA A 5 -3.56 -34.60 28.46
CA ALA A 5 -4.15 -33.66 27.51
C ALA A 5 -5.61 -34.00 27.16
N LEU A 6 -6.43 -32.96 27.05
CA LEU A 6 -7.76 -33.02 26.44
C LEU A 6 -7.76 -32.17 25.17
N LEU A 7 -8.09 -32.79 24.04
CA LEU A 7 -8.13 -32.16 22.72
C LEU A 7 -9.58 -32.13 22.23
N ILE A 8 -10.17 -30.95 22.14
CA ILE A 8 -11.57 -30.75 21.73
C ILE A 8 -11.58 -30.06 20.36
N GLY A 9 -12.23 -30.68 19.38
CA GLY A 9 -12.35 -30.14 18.02
C GLY A 9 -13.81 -30.12 17.60
N VAL A 10 -14.34 -28.94 17.27
CA VAL A 10 -15.75 -28.78 16.87
C VAL A 10 -15.81 -28.28 15.44
N SER A 11 -16.11 -29.17 14.50
CA SER A 11 -16.27 -28.88 13.07
C SER A 11 -17.71 -28.68 12.64
N GLU A 12 -18.68 -29.21 13.41
CA GLU A 12 -20.10 -29.21 13.06
C GLU A 12 -20.92 -28.45 14.09
N TYR A 13 -21.88 -27.65 13.63
CA TYR A 13 -22.71 -26.78 14.47
C TYR A 13 -24.20 -26.85 14.08
N LYS A 14 -25.08 -26.55 15.03
CA LYS A 14 -26.48 -26.23 14.73
C LYS A 14 -26.56 -24.88 13.99
N PRO A 15 -27.71 -24.56 13.34
CA PRO A 15 -27.87 -23.29 12.62
C PRO A 15 -27.51 -22.06 13.47
N GLY A 16 -26.72 -21.15 12.88
CA GLY A 16 -26.25 -19.91 13.52
C GLY A 16 -24.73 -19.79 13.66
N LEU A 17 -23.98 -20.88 13.40
CA LEU A 17 -22.52 -20.87 13.27
C LEU A 17 -22.11 -21.65 12.02
N ASN A 18 -21.07 -21.20 11.34
CA ASN A 18 -20.54 -21.87 10.15
C ASN A 18 -19.71 -23.10 10.56
N PRO A 19 -19.76 -24.21 9.80
CA PRO A 19 -18.88 -25.37 10.00
C PRO A 19 -17.39 -25.00 9.93
N LEU A 20 -16.56 -25.73 10.66
CA LEU A 20 -15.10 -25.61 10.70
C LEU A 20 -14.43 -26.97 10.41
N PRO A 21 -14.46 -27.47 9.17
CA PRO A 21 -13.89 -28.76 8.80
C PRO A 21 -12.45 -29.02 9.27
N ALA A 22 -11.62 -27.98 9.51
CA ALA A 22 -10.26 -28.17 10.00
C ALA A 22 -10.21 -28.62 11.47
N ALA A 23 -11.20 -28.25 12.30
CA ALA A 23 -11.12 -28.41 13.76
C ALA A 23 -10.97 -29.86 14.25
N VAL A 24 -11.55 -30.83 13.54
CA VAL A 24 -11.37 -32.27 13.86
C VAL A 24 -10.00 -32.79 13.40
N ARG A 25 -9.47 -32.26 12.29
CA ARG A 25 -8.13 -32.61 11.80
C ARG A 25 -7.04 -31.97 12.67
N ASP A 26 -7.30 -30.79 13.19
CA ASP A 26 -6.44 -30.07 14.13
C ASP A 26 -6.16 -30.91 15.38
N ILE A 27 -7.19 -31.47 16.02
CA ILE A 27 -7.00 -32.34 17.19
C ILE A 27 -6.31 -33.67 16.85
N GLU A 28 -6.45 -34.15 15.61
CA GLU A 28 -5.73 -35.34 15.13
C GLU A 28 -4.23 -35.05 14.97
N ALA A 29 -3.87 -33.95 14.33
CA ALA A 29 -2.49 -33.52 14.18
C ALA A 29 -1.84 -33.19 15.53
N MET A 30 -2.56 -32.50 16.42
CA MET A 30 -2.10 -32.20 17.78
C MET A 30 -1.88 -33.48 18.61
N GLN A 31 -2.76 -34.48 18.53
CA GLN A 31 -2.50 -35.77 19.19
C GLN A 31 -1.23 -36.40 18.65
N GLY A 32 -1.05 -36.41 17.33
CA GLY A 32 0.11 -37.02 16.68
C GLY A 32 1.43 -36.48 17.26
N VAL A 33 1.50 -35.17 17.53
CA VAL A 33 2.70 -34.58 18.10
C VAL A 33 2.84 -34.75 19.61
N LEU A 34 1.74 -34.67 20.36
CA LEU A 34 1.78 -34.79 21.82
C LEU A 34 2.07 -36.24 22.26
N GLN A 35 1.59 -37.25 21.53
CA GLN A 35 1.79 -38.66 21.87
C GLN A 35 3.19 -39.17 21.49
N HIS A 36 3.89 -38.49 20.58
CA HIS A 36 5.14 -39.01 20.03
C HIS A 36 6.23 -39.09 21.12
N PRO A 37 6.92 -40.23 21.28
CA PRO A 37 7.84 -40.48 22.40
C PRO A 37 9.08 -39.57 22.40
N ASP A 38 9.54 -39.15 21.21
CA ASP A 38 10.77 -38.38 21.08
C ASP A 38 10.62 -36.90 21.45
N PHE A 39 9.40 -36.35 21.43
CA PHE A 39 9.17 -34.93 21.69
C PHE A 39 8.02 -34.69 22.68
N GLY A 40 6.76 -35.00 22.34
CA GLY A 40 5.62 -34.75 23.23
C GLY A 40 5.63 -35.61 24.48
N ALA A 41 5.68 -36.93 24.31
CA ALA A 41 5.66 -37.96 25.35
C ALA A 41 4.54 -37.76 26.40
N PHE A 42 3.33 -37.43 25.95
CA PHE A 42 2.14 -37.37 26.83
C PHE A 42 1.66 -38.77 27.20
N ASP A 43 1.37 -38.98 28.48
CA ASP A 43 0.95 -40.27 29.03
C ASP A 43 -0.52 -40.55 28.72
N GLU A 44 -1.37 -39.52 28.83
CA GLU A 44 -2.81 -39.62 28.64
C GLU A 44 -3.31 -38.53 27.70
N ILE A 45 -3.98 -38.91 26.61
CA ILE A 45 -4.58 -37.97 25.66
C ILE A 45 -6.02 -38.41 25.36
N LYS A 46 -6.99 -37.55 25.68
CA LYS A 46 -8.41 -37.73 25.34
C LYS A 46 -8.77 -36.79 24.19
N ARG A 47 -9.24 -37.34 23.07
CA ARG A 47 -9.81 -36.57 21.95
C ARG A 47 -11.32 -36.54 22.02
N LEU A 48 -11.92 -35.38 21.74
CA LEU A 48 -13.37 -35.20 21.61
C LEU A 48 -13.69 -34.47 20.30
N PRO A 49 -13.99 -35.20 19.21
CA PRO A 49 -14.52 -34.62 17.97
C PRO A 49 -16.02 -34.36 18.09
N ASN A 50 -16.45 -33.11 17.86
CA ASN A 50 -17.84 -32.67 17.89
C ASN A 50 -18.62 -33.08 19.16
N PRO A 51 -18.09 -32.87 20.38
CA PRO A 51 -18.80 -33.25 21.59
C PRO A 51 -20.06 -32.40 21.80
N GLY A 52 -21.05 -33.00 22.46
CA GLY A 52 -22.19 -32.26 23.00
C GLY A 52 -21.85 -31.57 24.32
N LEU A 53 -22.78 -30.74 24.84
CA LEU A 53 -22.52 -29.91 26.04
C LEU A 53 -22.11 -30.74 27.28
N LEU A 54 -22.85 -31.81 27.58
CA LEU A 54 -22.62 -32.60 28.79
C LEU A 54 -21.28 -33.35 28.73
N GLU A 55 -20.99 -33.96 27.58
CA GLU A 55 -19.75 -34.68 27.33
C GLU A 55 -18.53 -33.76 27.45
N MET A 56 -18.62 -32.57 26.84
CA MET A 56 -17.56 -31.56 26.91
C MET A 56 -17.31 -31.12 28.35
N ARG A 57 -18.36 -30.81 29.12
CA ARG A 57 -18.23 -30.40 30.53
C ARG A 57 -17.64 -31.50 31.41
N SER A 58 -18.12 -32.74 31.23
CA SER A 58 -17.61 -33.90 31.98
C SER A 58 -16.14 -34.14 31.71
N ALA A 59 -15.71 -34.08 30.44
CA ALA A 59 -14.30 -34.29 30.10
C ALA A 59 -13.38 -33.17 30.61
N ILE A 60 -13.82 -31.92 30.58
CA ILE A 60 -13.06 -30.80 31.18
C ILE A 60 -12.95 -31.00 32.70
N ALA A 61 -14.02 -31.42 33.38
CA ALA A 61 -13.97 -31.73 34.81
C ALA A 61 -13.02 -32.90 35.13
N GLU A 62 -13.04 -33.97 34.33
CA GLU A 62 -12.11 -35.09 34.44
C GLU A 62 -10.65 -34.68 34.19
N LEU A 63 -10.40 -33.75 33.27
CA LEU A 63 -9.05 -33.28 32.94
C LEU A 63 -8.38 -32.62 34.16
N PHE A 64 -9.11 -31.77 34.88
CA PHE A 64 -8.61 -31.01 36.02
C PHE A 64 -8.83 -31.69 37.38
N GLY A 65 -9.55 -32.82 37.43
CA GLY A 65 -9.77 -33.61 38.65
C GLY A 65 -8.63 -34.59 38.93
N ASP A 66 -8.37 -34.86 40.21
CA ASP A 66 -7.42 -35.88 40.70
C ASP A 66 -6.04 -35.78 40.03
N ARG A 67 -5.33 -34.65 40.21
CA ARG A 67 -3.98 -34.41 39.65
C ARG A 67 -2.96 -34.24 40.76
N ASP A 68 -1.73 -34.68 40.51
CA ASP A 68 -0.62 -34.37 41.39
C ASP A 68 -0.03 -32.99 41.07
N THR A 69 0.62 -32.36 42.05
CA THR A 69 1.20 -31.00 41.92
C THR A 69 2.19 -30.85 40.75
N ASP A 70 2.91 -31.92 40.43
CA ASP A 70 3.91 -31.96 39.36
C ASP A 70 3.36 -32.37 37.98
N ASP A 71 2.07 -32.72 37.87
CA ASP A 71 1.49 -33.14 36.60
C ASP A 71 1.38 -31.96 35.62
N LEU A 72 1.48 -32.23 34.33
CA LEU A 72 1.24 -31.25 33.27
C LEU A 72 -0.15 -31.48 32.69
N VAL A 73 -1.01 -30.47 32.76
CA VAL A 73 -2.39 -30.53 32.28
C VAL A 73 -2.54 -29.62 31.07
N LEU A 74 -2.94 -30.16 29.92
CA LEU A 74 -3.17 -29.41 28.67
C LEU A 74 -4.63 -29.49 28.23
N LEU A 75 -5.28 -28.34 28.06
CA LEU A 75 -6.55 -28.21 27.36
C LEU A 75 -6.29 -27.54 26.00
N TYR A 76 -6.56 -28.25 24.91
CA TYR A 76 -6.53 -27.69 23.56
C TYR A 76 -7.94 -27.68 22.98
N PHE A 77 -8.38 -26.53 22.49
CA PHE A 77 -9.69 -26.34 21.87
C PHE A 77 -9.54 -25.73 20.47
N SER A 78 -10.09 -26.40 19.45
CA SER A 78 -10.27 -25.86 18.09
C SER A 78 -11.75 -25.76 17.77
N GLY A 79 -12.22 -24.56 17.41
CA GLY A 79 -13.63 -24.27 17.12
C GLY A 79 -13.99 -22.80 17.30
N HIS A 80 -15.28 -22.46 17.26
CA HIS A 80 -15.76 -21.11 17.55
C HIS A 80 -15.67 -20.76 19.04
N GLY A 81 -15.21 -19.55 19.34
CA GLY A 81 -15.36 -18.89 20.63
C GLY A 81 -16.41 -17.80 20.51
N VAL A 82 -17.30 -17.66 21.50
CA VAL A 82 -18.38 -16.66 21.46
C VAL A 82 -18.41 -15.83 22.73
N THR A 83 -18.79 -14.56 22.58
CA THR A 83 -19.03 -13.64 23.70
C THR A 83 -20.50 -13.30 23.85
N ASP A 84 -20.89 -12.95 25.06
CA ASP A 84 -22.15 -12.24 25.28
C ASP A 84 -21.99 -10.71 25.27
N GLU A 85 -23.12 -10.03 25.40
CA GLU A 85 -23.23 -8.56 25.45
C GLU A 85 -22.47 -7.89 26.61
N TYR A 86 -21.95 -8.69 27.56
CA TYR A 86 -21.18 -8.21 28.72
C TYR A 86 -19.69 -8.60 28.63
N GLY A 87 -19.24 -9.16 27.49
CA GLY A 87 -17.85 -9.58 27.29
C GLY A 87 -17.48 -10.90 27.98
N LYS A 88 -18.47 -11.71 28.39
CA LYS A 88 -18.23 -13.03 28.97
C LYS A 88 -17.93 -14.04 27.87
N PHE A 89 -16.85 -14.81 28.02
CA PHE A 89 -16.40 -15.77 27.01
C PHE A 89 -17.00 -17.17 27.21
N PHE A 90 -17.33 -17.84 26.10
CA PHE A 90 -17.87 -19.19 26.08
C PHE A 90 -17.21 -20.03 24.97
N LEU A 91 -16.90 -21.28 25.30
CA LEU A 91 -16.49 -22.31 24.35
C LEU A 91 -17.74 -22.96 23.74
N THR A 92 -17.76 -23.09 22.42
CA THR A 92 -18.86 -23.72 21.68
C THR A 92 -18.71 -25.24 21.59
N ASN A 93 -19.79 -25.91 21.23
CA ASN A 93 -19.90 -27.37 21.04
C ASN A 93 -20.92 -27.65 19.92
N CYS A 94 -21.11 -28.91 19.54
CA CYS A 94 -21.96 -29.26 18.39
C CYS A 94 -23.46 -28.97 18.61
N ASP A 95 -23.90 -28.77 19.87
CA ASP A 95 -25.26 -28.39 20.24
C ASP A 95 -25.47 -26.88 20.34
N THR A 96 -24.43 -26.06 20.15
CA THR A 96 -24.48 -24.61 20.34
C THR A 96 -25.44 -23.93 19.38
N GLN A 97 -26.29 -23.03 19.90
CA GLN A 97 -27.28 -22.29 19.12
C GLN A 97 -27.04 -20.77 19.20
N LYS A 98 -26.83 -20.13 18.04
CA LYS A 98 -26.60 -18.68 17.88
C LYS A 98 -27.47 -18.07 16.76
N ALA A 99 -28.78 -18.35 16.76
CA ALA A 99 -29.71 -17.71 15.84
C ALA A 99 -30.07 -16.29 16.31
N GLY A 100 -29.18 -15.33 16.04
CA GLY A 100 -29.32 -13.93 16.47
C GLY A 100 -28.71 -13.66 17.86
N LYS A 101 -29.28 -14.24 18.93
CA LYS A 101 -28.73 -14.15 20.30
C LYS A 101 -28.22 -15.53 20.76
N LEU A 102 -27.10 -15.52 21.48
CA LEU A 102 -26.48 -16.74 22.02
C LEU A 102 -27.38 -17.43 23.06
N ASN A 103 -27.71 -18.70 22.86
CA ASN A 103 -28.39 -19.51 23.88
C ASN A 103 -27.37 -20.02 24.91
N LYS A 104 -27.24 -19.30 26.04
CA LYS A 104 -26.27 -19.61 27.11
C LYS A 104 -26.41 -21.02 27.71
N ALA A 105 -27.57 -21.66 27.57
CA ALA A 105 -27.78 -23.03 28.04
C ALA A 105 -27.12 -24.10 27.15
N THR A 106 -26.57 -23.71 26.00
CA THR A 106 -25.98 -24.63 25.01
C THR A 106 -24.45 -24.51 24.89
N VAL A 107 -23.81 -23.73 25.76
CA VAL A 107 -22.37 -23.43 25.68
C VAL A 107 -21.64 -23.72 27.01
N VAL A 108 -20.32 -23.88 26.93
CA VAL A 108 -19.46 -24.01 28.12
C VAL A 108 -18.88 -22.66 28.47
N GLU A 109 -19.20 -22.18 29.66
CA GLU A 109 -18.72 -20.89 30.15
C GLU A 109 -17.24 -20.95 30.54
N ALA A 110 -16.45 -19.91 30.22
CA ALA A 110 -15.06 -19.81 30.63
C ALA A 110 -14.88 -19.86 32.15
N GLY A 111 -15.80 -19.25 32.92
CA GLY A 111 -15.83 -19.30 34.38
C GLY A 111 -15.92 -20.73 34.93
N PHE A 112 -16.65 -21.63 34.26
CA PHE A 112 -16.68 -23.05 34.68
C PHE A 112 -15.32 -23.73 34.50
N VAL A 113 -14.59 -23.41 33.43
CA VAL A 113 -13.24 -23.95 33.20
C VAL A 113 -12.28 -23.37 34.25
N HIS A 114 -12.39 -22.08 34.53
CA HIS A 114 -11.59 -21.39 35.55
C HIS A 114 -11.78 -21.97 36.95
N ASP A 115 -13.03 -22.20 37.38
CA ASP A 115 -13.31 -22.81 38.68
C ASP A 115 -12.64 -24.19 38.80
N LEU A 116 -12.63 -24.99 37.74
CA LEU A 116 -11.96 -26.28 37.72
C LEU A 116 -10.43 -26.15 37.76
N MET A 117 -9.88 -25.19 37.03
CA MET A 117 -8.44 -24.88 37.06
C MET A 117 -7.99 -24.44 38.46
N GLU A 118 -8.79 -23.58 39.12
CA GLU A 118 -8.56 -23.11 40.49
C GLU A 118 -8.51 -24.24 41.52
N ASN A 119 -9.33 -25.27 41.34
CA ASN A 119 -9.39 -26.42 42.22
C ASN A 119 -8.49 -27.59 41.78
N CYS A 120 -7.67 -27.41 40.73
CA CYS A 120 -6.72 -28.41 40.27
C CYS A 120 -5.39 -28.25 41.05
N ASP A 121 -4.92 -29.35 41.65
CA ASP A 121 -3.69 -29.37 42.47
C ASP A 121 -2.41 -29.21 41.62
N SER A 122 -2.47 -29.44 40.31
CA SER A 122 -1.34 -29.25 39.39
C SER A 122 -0.96 -27.77 39.24
N GLU A 123 0.33 -27.46 39.42
CA GLU A 123 0.89 -26.12 39.20
C GLU A 123 1.34 -25.88 37.74
N ARG A 124 1.03 -26.80 36.80
CA ARG A 124 1.46 -26.71 35.40
C ARG A 124 0.27 -26.92 34.48
N GLN A 125 -0.50 -25.86 34.26
CA GLN A 125 -1.72 -25.92 33.46
C GLN A 125 -1.59 -25.05 32.20
N VAL A 126 -1.85 -25.65 31.04
CA VAL A 126 -1.72 -25.03 29.72
C VAL A 126 -3.08 -25.06 29.03
N ILE A 127 -3.55 -23.90 28.57
CA ILE A 127 -4.72 -23.80 27.70
C ILE A 127 -4.29 -23.22 26.35
N ILE A 128 -4.69 -23.89 25.27
CA ILE A 128 -4.47 -23.42 23.90
C ILE A 128 -5.83 -23.33 23.21
N LEU A 129 -6.21 -22.11 22.82
CA LEU A 129 -7.48 -21.82 22.15
C LEU A 129 -7.21 -21.43 20.70
N ASP A 130 -7.45 -22.36 19.79
CA ASP A 130 -7.54 -22.07 18.35
C ASP A 130 -8.98 -21.69 17.99
N CYS A 131 -9.36 -20.48 18.38
CA CYS A 131 -10.68 -19.93 18.12
C CYS A 131 -10.61 -18.44 17.77
N CYS A 132 -11.44 -17.99 16.82
CA CYS A 132 -11.54 -16.57 16.47
C CYS A 132 -12.06 -15.77 17.67
N HIS A 133 -11.29 -14.74 18.05
CA HIS A 133 -11.70 -13.74 19.02
C HIS A 133 -11.24 -12.35 18.54
N SER A 134 -12.20 -11.50 18.21
CA SER A 134 -12.03 -10.06 18.27
C SER A 134 -13.41 -9.40 18.33
N GLY A 135 -13.54 -8.39 19.20
CA GLY A 135 -14.66 -7.47 19.18
C GLY A 135 -14.61 -6.60 17.93
N ALA A 136 -15.08 -7.14 16.80
CA ALA A 136 -15.27 -6.38 15.58
C ALA A 136 -16.45 -5.40 15.75
N PHE A 137 -16.15 -4.19 16.24
CA PHE A 137 -16.96 -3.03 15.91
C PHE A 137 -16.65 -2.64 14.47
N PRO A 138 -17.66 -2.41 13.60
CA PRO A 138 -17.44 -1.80 12.29
C PRO A 138 -16.76 -0.45 12.44
N GLU A 139 -15.73 -0.16 11.63
CA GLU A 139 -15.07 1.15 11.59
C GLU A 139 -16.11 2.25 11.29
N GLY A 140 -16.33 3.13 12.26
CA GLY A 140 -17.32 4.21 12.21
C GLY A 140 -17.97 4.55 13.56
N MET A 141 -17.93 3.66 14.55
CA MET A 141 -18.34 3.97 15.93
C MET A 141 -17.13 4.21 16.82
N LYS A 142 -16.94 5.48 17.23
CA LYS A 142 -16.08 5.78 18.38
C LYS A 142 -16.61 5.02 19.59
N ALA A 143 -15.74 4.28 20.26
CA ALA A 143 -15.97 3.74 21.59
C ALA A 143 -16.39 4.89 22.53
N ARG A 144 -17.70 5.06 22.69
CA ARG A 144 -18.29 5.79 23.80
C ARG A 144 -18.93 4.73 24.68
N ASP A 145 -18.36 4.60 25.87
CA ASP A 145 -18.92 3.97 27.06
C ASP A 145 -19.20 2.45 26.99
N ALA A 146 -18.14 1.63 26.91
CA ALA A 146 -18.04 0.33 27.60
C ALA A 146 -16.61 -0.21 27.52
N GLY A 147 -15.89 -0.20 28.64
CA GLY A 147 -14.59 -0.88 28.76
C GLY A 147 -14.77 -2.38 28.94
N SER A 148 -14.77 -3.15 27.85
CA SER A 148 -14.69 -4.61 27.94
C SER A 148 -13.89 -5.20 26.77
N THR A 149 -12.57 -4.96 26.78
CA THR A 149 -11.61 -6.00 26.38
C THR A 149 -12.00 -7.28 27.13
N ILE A 150 -12.09 -8.44 26.47
CA ILE A 150 -12.28 -9.70 27.21
C ILE A 150 -11.11 -9.81 28.19
N ASP A 151 -11.43 -9.75 29.47
CA ASP A 151 -10.45 -9.90 30.52
C ASP A 151 -10.17 -11.39 30.74
N PHE A 152 -9.44 -12.02 29.80
CA PHE A 152 -8.94 -13.38 29.97
C PHE A 152 -8.09 -13.52 31.25
N GLN A 153 -7.53 -12.41 31.73
CA GLN A 153 -6.80 -12.33 32.99
C GLN A 153 -7.71 -12.59 34.20
N GLN A 154 -8.93 -12.04 34.20
CA GLN A 154 -9.95 -12.33 35.23
C GLN A 154 -10.69 -13.64 35.00
N GLN A 155 -10.88 -14.07 33.75
CA GLN A 155 -11.74 -15.22 33.43
C GLN A 155 -11.03 -16.57 33.38
N LEU A 156 -9.70 -16.64 33.19
CA LEU A 156 -8.93 -17.90 33.10
C LEU A 156 -7.59 -17.84 33.86
N GLY A 157 -7.34 -16.79 34.65
CA GLY A 157 -6.07 -16.57 35.35
C GLY A 157 -5.83 -17.48 36.57
N GLY A 158 -4.58 -17.54 37.03
CA GLY A 158 -4.19 -18.23 38.28
C GLY A 158 -2.73 -18.70 38.29
N ARG A 159 -2.13 -18.93 39.46
CA ARG A 159 -0.70 -19.25 39.61
C ARG A 159 -0.30 -20.55 38.88
N GLY A 160 0.84 -20.56 38.17
CA GLY A 160 1.35 -21.75 37.46
C GLY A 160 0.64 -22.05 36.13
N ARG A 161 0.08 -21.04 35.46
CA ARG A 161 -0.80 -21.23 34.29
C ARG A 161 -0.38 -20.39 33.09
N ILE A 162 -0.71 -20.88 31.91
CA ILE A 162 -0.51 -20.16 30.65
C ILE A 162 -1.67 -20.43 29.69
N VAL A 163 -2.22 -19.36 29.10
CA VAL A 163 -3.27 -19.43 28.08
C VAL A 163 -2.73 -18.85 26.78
N LEU A 164 -2.80 -19.62 25.70
CA LEU A 164 -2.45 -19.21 24.34
C LEU A 164 -3.71 -19.07 23.51
N THR A 165 -3.80 -18.01 22.70
CA THR A 165 -4.95 -17.77 21.82
C THR A 165 -4.47 -17.43 20.40
N SER A 166 -5.30 -17.78 19.42
CA SER A 166 -4.97 -17.60 17.99
C SER A 166 -5.34 -16.19 17.47
N SER A 167 -6.38 -15.55 18.03
CA SER A 167 -6.81 -14.14 17.86
C SER A 167 -6.80 -13.61 16.41
N ALA A 168 -7.95 -13.73 15.73
CA ALA A 168 -8.22 -13.17 14.39
C ALA A 168 -9.15 -11.94 14.47
N ALA A 169 -8.92 -10.93 13.62
CA ALA A 169 -9.61 -9.63 13.63
C ALA A 169 -11.07 -9.61 13.13
N THR A 170 -11.61 -10.70 12.58
CA THR A 170 -12.98 -10.77 12.06
C THR A 170 -13.58 -12.18 12.13
N GLU A 171 -14.92 -12.28 12.18
CA GLU A 171 -15.71 -13.52 12.31
C GLU A 171 -15.51 -14.57 11.20
N TYR A 172 -14.70 -14.28 10.18
CA TYR A 172 -14.31 -15.27 9.17
C TYR A 172 -13.04 -15.96 9.64
N SER A 173 -13.23 -17.08 10.35
CA SER A 173 -12.22 -18.12 10.47
C SER A 173 -11.63 -18.39 9.08
N PHE A 174 -10.35 -18.06 8.92
CA PHE A 174 -9.57 -18.23 7.69
C PHE A 174 -9.38 -19.71 7.39
N GLU A 175 -10.45 -20.40 7.03
CA GLU A 175 -10.38 -21.71 6.41
C GLU A 175 -10.37 -21.49 4.89
N ARG A 176 -9.20 -21.74 4.27
CA ARG A 176 -9.10 -21.88 2.82
C ARG A 176 -9.75 -23.19 2.41
N GLU A 177 -10.59 -23.19 1.38
CA GLU A 177 -10.97 -24.42 0.68
C GLU A 177 -9.69 -25.11 0.18
N GLY A 178 -9.32 -26.24 0.81
CA GLY A 178 -8.22 -27.11 0.38
C GLY A 178 -7.00 -27.22 1.31
N GLU A 179 -6.93 -26.50 2.43
CA GLU A 179 -5.89 -26.74 3.46
C GLU A 179 -6.38 -27.73 4.54
N ASP A 180 -5.50 -28.66 4.96
CA ASP A 180 -5.86 -29.75 5.88
C ASP A 180 -5.97 -29.31 7.37
N LEU A 181 -5.29 -28.23 7.78
CA LEU A 181 -5.21 -27.76 9.17
C LEU A 181 -5.40 -26.25 9.28
N ALA A 182 -5.90 -25.76 10.42
CA ALA A 182 -5.94 -24.33 10.72
C ALA A 182 -4.54 -23.73 10.79
N ILE A 183 -4.36 -22.47 10.33
CA ILE A 183 -3.02 -21.84 10.22
C ILE A 183 -2.28 -21.81 11.56
N TYR A 184 -2.99 -21.51 12.66
CA TYR A 184 -2.41 -21.49 13.99
C TYR A 184 -1.96 -22.88 14.44
N THR A 185 -2.84 -23.87 14.29
CA THR A 185 -2.53 -25.28 14.62
C THR A 185 -1.43 -25.87 13.77
N ARG A 186 -1.36 -25.54 12.48
CA ARG A 186 -0.28 -25.93 11.58
C ARG A 186 1.09 -25.57 12.15
N TYR A 187 1.25 -24.35 12.64
CA TYR A 187 2.52 -23.89 13.22
C TYR A 187 2.77 -24.39 14.65
N LEU A 188 1.72 -24.67 15.43
CA LEU A 188 1.87 -25.37 16.72
C LEU A 188 2.47 -26.78 16.50
N VAL A 189 1.86 -27.54 15.59
CA VAL A 189 2.29 -28.89 15.22
C VAL A 189 3.71 -28.86 14.65
N GLU A 190 3.99 -27.96 13.70
CA GLU A 190 5.32 -27.82 13.10
C GLU A 190 6.39 -27.47 14.14
N GLY A 191 6.12 -26.50 15.00
CA GLY A 191 7.06 -26.03 16.03
C GLY A 191 7.47 -27.15 16.99
N ILE A 192 6.51 -27.97 17.41
CA ILE A 192 6.73 -29.14 18.27
C ILE A 192 7.46 -30.25 17.50
N GLN A 193 6.94 -30.64 16.33
CA GLN A 193 7.43 -31.79 15.58
C GLN A 193 8.88 -31.62 15.10
N THR A 194 9.25 -30.40 14.72
CA THR A 194 10.58 -30.09 14.17
C THR A 194 11.56 -29.57 15.22
N GLY A 195 11.05 -29.25 16.42
CA GLY A 195 11.80 -28.53 17.45
C GLY A 195 12.18 -27.10 17.04
N ALA A 196 11.63 -26.56 15.95
CA ALA A 196 11.89 -25.18 15.53
C ALA A 196 11.44 -24.15 16.59
N ALA A 197 10.48 -24.54 17.44
CA ALA A 197 10.01 -23.75 18.57
C ALA A 197 10.96 -23.73 19.77
N ASP A 198 12.03 -24.52 19.82
CA ASP A 198 13.08 -24.34 20.83
C ASP A 198 13.97 -23.18 20.33
N LEU A 199 13.79 -22.01 20.94
CA LEU A 199 14.41 -20.76 20.50
C LEU A 199 15.75 -20.54 21.18
N ASP A 200 15.88 -20.95 22.45
CA ASP A 200 17.11 -20.77 23.24
C ASP A 200 18.17 -21.87 23.04
N GLY A 201 17.80 -22.99 22.42
CA GLY A 201 18.68 -24.09 22.08
C GLY A 201 18.95 -25.07 23.23
N ASP A 202 18.14 -25.07 24.30
CA ASP A 202 18.36 -25.90 25.48
C ASP A 202 17.92 -27.37 25.32
N GLY A 203 17.23 -27.72 24.22
CA GLY A 203 16.73 -29.06 23.97
C GLY A 203 15.32 -29.32 24.48
N ALA A 204 14.62 -28.31 24.94
CA ALA A 204 13.23 -28.34 25.31
C ALA A 204 12.45 -27.22 24.61
N VAL A 205 11.16 -27.43 24.42
CA VAL A 205 10.24 -26.40 23.93
C VAL A 205 9.36 -26.02 25.12
N SER A 206 9.59 -24.83 25.66
CA SER A 206 8.66 -24.23 26.61
C SER A 206 7.40 -23.74 25.90
N VAL A 207 6.28 -23.62 26.63
CA VAL A 207 5.03 -23.07 26.07
C VAL A 207 5.23 -21.63 25.58
N SER A 208 6.12 -20.88 26.23
CA SER A 208 6.48 -19.52 25.85
C SER A 208 7.19 -19.47 24.50
N GLU A 209 8.20 -20.30 24.29
CA GLU A 209 8.92 -20.32 23.01
C GLU A 209 8.04 -20.86 21.88
N LEU A 210 7.16 -21.83 22.17
CA LEU A 210 6.16 -22.27 21.21
C LEU A 210 5.25 -21.12 20.79
N HIS A 211 4.77 -20.31 21.73
CA HIS A 211 3.98 -19.13 21.40
C HIS A 211 4.76 -18.14 20.54
N ASP A 212 5.99 -17.81 20.92
CA ASP A 212 6.80 -16.82 20.19
C ASP A 212 7.10 -17.28 18.75
N TYR A 213 7.45 -18.56 18.57
CA TYR A 213 7.62 -19.17 17.25
C TYR A 213 6.33 -19.10 16.43
N VAL A 214 5.21 -19.56 16.99
CA VAL A 214 3.91 -19.56 16.28
C VAL A 214 3.49 -18.14 15.93
N ARG A 215 3.65 -17.18 16.84
CA ARG A 215 3.33 -15.77 16.60
C ARG A 215 4.13 -15.20 15.44
N GLU A 216 5.42 -15.52 15.34
CA GLU A 216 6.27 -15.08 14.24
C GLU A 216 5.83 -15.71 12.91
N GLN A 217 5.59 -17.02 12.88
CA GLN A 217 5.20 -17.73 11.65
C GLN A 217 3.79 -17.35 11.17
N VAL A 218 2.83 -17.25 12.09
CA VAL A 218 1.47 -16.80 11.81
C VAL A 218 1.49 -15.37 11.29
N ARG A 219 2.28 -14.46 11.86
CA ARG A 219 2.43 -13.09 11.32
C ARG A 219 3.00 -13.05 9.92
N LYS A 220 3.84 -14.02 9.54
CA LYS A 220 4.38 -14.14 8.17
C LYS A 220 3.34 -14.71 7.20
N ALA A 221 2.56 -15.70 7.61
CA ALA A 221 1.63 -16.42 6.73
C ALA A 221 0.23 -15.77 6.65
N ALA A 222 -0.23 -15.17 7.75
CA ALA A 222 -1.52 -14.51 7.91
C ALA A 222 -1.36 -13.27 8.81
N PRO A 223 -0.85 -12.14 8.28
CA PRO A 223 -0.53 -10.94 9.06
C PRO A 223 -1.70 -10.33 9.85
N ALA A 224 -2.95 -10.58 9.43
CA ALA A 224 -4.16 -10.14 10.12
C ALA A 224 -4.46 -10.92 11.42
N MET A 225 -3.75 -12.03 11.67
CA MET A 225 -3.88 -12.87 12.84
C MET A 225 -2.82 -12.49 13.88
N GLN A 226 -3.24 -12.23 15.12
CA GLN A 226 -2.37 -11.78 16.20
C GLN A 226 -2.45 -12.70 17.41
N PRO A 227 -1.75 -13.84 17.42
CA PRO A 227 -1.73 -14.72 18.58
C PRO A 227 -1.32 -13.98 19.86
N GLU A 228 -2.03 -14.25 20.95
CA GLU A 228 -1.75 -13.68 22.28
C GLU A 228 -1.43 -14.77 23.32
N ARG A 229 -0.66 -14.38 24.34
CA ARG A 229 -0.25 -15.22 25.46
C ARG A 229 -0.55 -14.52 26.77
N TYR A 230 -1.20 -15.23 27.69
CA TYR A 230 -1.52 -14.78 29.04
C TYR A 230 -0.77 -15.67 30.03
N VAL A 231 0.21 -15.07 30.72
CA VAL A 231 1.10 -15.77 31.67
C VAL A 231 0.74 -15.40 33.09
N PHE A 232 0.73 -16.39 33.97
CA PHE A 232 0.50 -16.20 35.40
C PHE A 232 1.62 -16.87 36.19
N GLN A 233 2.22 -16.13 37.14
CA GLN A 233 3.35 -16.50 38.04
C GLN A 233 3.96 -17.89 37.81
N ASP A 234 5.23 -17.93 37.35
CA ASP A 234 6.04 -19.12 37.04
C ASP A 234 5.58 -19.97 35.83
N GLY A 235 4.45 -19.65 35.18
CA GLY A 235 3.95 -20.34 33.98
C GLY A 235 4.84 -20.23 32.73
N GLU A 236 5.79 -19.30 32.67
CA GLU A 236 6.67 -19.12 31.50
C GLU A 236 7.59 -20.31 31.24
N LYS A 237 7.91 -21.07 32.28
CA LYS A 237 8.89 -22.17 32.25
C LYS A 237 8.26 -23.55 32.10
N ILE A 238 6.95 -23.63 31.81
CA ILE A 238 6.29 -24.91 31.59
C ILE A 238 6.84 -25.53 30.31
N LEU A 239 7.53 -26.66 30.46
CA LEU A 239 8.08 -27.43 29.36
C LEU A 239 6.99 -28.30 28.73
N LEU A 240 6.73 -28.11 27.45
CA LEU A 240 5.68 -28.83 26.72
C LEU A 240 6.25 -30.06 26.01
N ALA A 241 7.33 -29.87 25.24
CA ALA A 241 7.94 -30.91 24.41
C ALA A 241 9.46 -30.92 24.55
N LYS A 242 10.09 -32.04 24.19
CA LYS A 242 11.54 -32.14 24.00
C LYS A 242 11.89 -31.76 22.57
N ALA A 243 12.97 -31.01 22.38
CA ALA A 243 13.57 -30.79 21.08
C ALA A 243 14.83 -31.64 20.97
N LEU A 244 14.98 -32.40 19.89
CA LEU A 244 16.20 -33.17 19.65
C LEU A 244 17.38 -32.18 19.46
N ILE A 245 18.23 -32.07 20.49
CA ILE A 245 19.38 -31.14 20.58
C ILE A 245 20.35 -31.28 19.38
N SER A 246 20.36 -32.44 18.72
CA SER A 246 21.32 -32.78 17.69
C SER A 246 20.70 -33.06 16.32
N ASP A 247 19.54 -32.51 15.96
CA ASP A 247 19.02 -32.64 14.59
C ASP A 247 19.73 -31.66 13.63
N PRO A 248 20.56 -32.15 12.68
CA PRO A 248 21.21 -31.29 11.71
C PRO A 248 20.23 -30.50 10.84
N LYS A 249 19.01 -31.01 10.63
CA LYS A 249 17.95 -30.35 9.84
C LYS A 249 17.43 -29.10 10.54
N ARG A 250 17.29 -29.14 11.87
CA ARG A 250 16.86 -27.99 12.69
C ARG A 250 17.85 -26.83 12.60
N ASN A 251 19.14 -27.12 12.77
CA ASN A 251 20.19 -26.12 12.66
C ASN A 251 20.28 -25.54 11.24
N TYR A 252 20.08 -26.39 10.23
CA TYR A 252 20.00 -25.95 8.84
C TYR A 252 18.84 -24.96 8.62
N ARG A 253 17.64 -25.29 9.10
CA ARG A 253 16.46 -24.43 9.02
C ARG A 253 16.67 -23.05 9.64
N LYS A 254 17.28 -22.97 10.83
CA LYS A 254 17.63 -21.69 11.48
C LYS A 254 18.58 -20.85 10.59
N GLU A 255 19.51 -21.48 9.90
CA GLU A 255 20.42 -20.78 8.96
C GLU A 255 19.73 -20.33 7.68
N VAL A 256 18.73 -21.09 7.18
CA VAL A 256 17.89 -20.67 6.05
C VAL A 256 17.10 -19.41 6.42
N GLN A 257 16.40 -19.42 7.56
CA GLN A 257 15.58 -18.30 8.04
C GLN A 257 16.38 -17.00 8.17
N LYS A 258 17.59 -17.05 8.74
CA LYS A 258 18.48 -15.87 8.86
C LYS A 258 18.90 -15.27 7.52
N ARG A 259 18.82 -16.04 6.44
CA ARG A 259 19.36 -15.68 5.13
C ARG A 259 18.30 -15.30 4.11
N ILE A 260 17.03 -15.55 4.41
CA ILE A 260 15.90 -15.03 3.64
C ILE A 260 15.82 -13.52 3.86
N ARG A 261 15.83 -12.77 2.76
CA ARG A 261 15.52 -11.33 2.76
C ARG A 261 14.45 -11.08 1.73
N ASP A 262 13.38 -10.40 2.12
CA ASP A 262 12.24 -10.06 1.25
C ASP A 262 11.71 -11.28 0.47
N GLY A 263 11.63 -12.43 1.15
CA GLY A 263 11.14 -13.68 0.56
C GLY A 263 12.06 -14.33 -0.46
N LYS A 264 13.34 -13.93 -0.53
CA LYS A 264 14.32 -14.47 -1.48
C LYS A 264 15.61 -14.90 -0.79
N LEU A 265 16.23 -15.95 -1.33
CA LEU A 265 17.59 -16.34 -1.03
C LEU A 265 18.52 -15.80 -2.13
N SER A 266 19.51 -14.98 -1.75
CA SER A 266 20.52 -14.51 -2.70
C SER A 266 21.38 -15.66 -3.23
N GLY A 267 21.98 -15.50 -4.41
CA GLY A 267 22.89 -16.52 -4.97
C GLY A 267 24.09 -16.85 -4.05
N LEU A 268 24.52 -15.90 -3.20
CA LEU A 268 25.54 -16.14 -2.16
C LEU A 268 24.96 -16.88 -0.95
N SER A 269 23.73 -16.56 -0.55
CA SER A 269 23.00 -17.26 0.52
C SER A 269 22.83 -18.74 0.17
N SER A 270 22.33 -19.05 -1.03
CA SER A 270 22.13 -20.43 -1.48
C SER A 270 23.45 -21.22 -1.56
N ARG A 271 24.55 -20.60 -2.01
CA ARG A 271 25.88 -21.26 -2.01
C ARG A 271 26.38 -21.56 -0.60
N SER A 272 26.16 -20.63 0.32
CA SER A 272 26.54 -20.77 1.72
C SER A 272 25.73 -21.87 2.40
N LEU A 273 24.41 -21.91 2.15
CA LEU A 273 23.50 -22.94 2.64
C LEU A 273 23.91 -24.33 2.14
N ARG A 274 24.20 -24.52 0.84
CA ARG A 274 24.72 -25.80 0.33
C ARG A 274 25.97 -26.30 1.07
N GLU A 275 26.89 -25.39 1.40
CA GLU A 275 28.10 -25.75 2.14
C GLU A 275 27.80 -26.08 3.61
N ILE A 276 26.83 -25.39 4.22
CA ILE A 276 26.35 -25.70 5.58
C ILE A 276 25.69 -27.09 5.58
N ALA A 277 24.78 -27.39 4.65
CA ALA A 277 24.15 -28.71 4.53
C ALA A 277 25.18 -29.83 4.41
N ARG A 278 26.22 -29.63 3.59
CA ARG A 278 27.33 -30.58 3.42
C ARG A 278 28.11 -30.81 4.71
N LYS A 279 28.39 -29.74 5.48
CA LYS A 279 29.14 -29.82 6.74
C LYS A 279 28.34 -30.43 7.87
N THR A 280 27.03 -30.21 7.89
CA THR A 280 26.13 -30.72 8.95
C THR A 280 25.56 -32.11 8.62
N GLY A 281 25.77 -32.61 7.40
CA GLY A 281 25.29 -33.93 6.98
C GLY A 281 23.80 -33.96 6.62
N VAL A 282 23.19 -32.82 6.33
CA VAL A 282 21.81 -32.75 5.82
C VAL A 282 21.80 -33.17 4.36
N SER A 283 20.91 -34.11 4.00
CA SER A 283 20.80 -34.57 2.61
C SER A 283 20.35 -33.43 1.69
N ILE A 284 20.71 -33.49 0.41
CA ILE A 284 20.31 -32.46 -0.56
C ILE A 284 18.78 -32.35 -0.63
N ALA A 285 18.07 -33.48 -0.62
CA ALA A 285 16.62 -33.51 -0.66
C ALA A 285 15.99 -32.85 0.58
N ASP A 286 16.54 -33.10 1.77
CA ASP A 286 16.08 -32.45 3.00
C ASP A 286 16.37 -30.94 3.00
N ALA A 287 17.54 -30.54 2.52
CA ALA A 287 17.93 -29.14 2.42
C ALA A 287 17.00 -28.37 1.47
N GLU A 288 16.70 -28.95 0.29
CA GLU A 288 15.77 -28.38 -0.68
C GLU A 288 14.34 -28.31 -0.12
N ALA A 289 13.88 -29.36 0.58
CA ALA A 289 12.57 -29.37 1.22
C ALA A 289 12.46 -28.30 2.32
N ILE A 290 13.50 -28.11 3.13
CA ILE A 290 13.54 -27.06 4.16
C ILE A 290 13.54 -25.67 3.51
N GLU A 291 14.41 -25.42 2.52
CA GLU A 291 14.44 -24.13 1.81
C GLU A 291 13.10 -23.80 1.16
N ALA A 292 12.46 -24.78 0.52
CA ALA A 292 11.14 -24.63 -0.08
C ALA A 292 10.07 -24.33 0.97
N ALA A 293 10.06 -25.06 2.09
CA ALA A 293 9.10 -24.84 3.18
C ALA A 293 9.23 -23.42 3.78
N GLU A 294 10.45 -22.93 4.00
CA GLU A 294 10.69 -21.59 4.55
C GLU A 294 10.35 -20.47 3.57
N LEU A 295 10.49 -20.72 2.26
CA LEU A 295 10.14 -19.73 1.22
C LEU A 295 8.65 -19.72 0.86
N LYS A 296 7.93 -20.81 1.11
CA LYS A 296 6.52 -20.99 0.73
C LYS A 296 5.60 -19.83 1.19
N PRO A 297 5.65 -19.35 2.46
CA PRO A 297 4.79 -18.24 2.90
C PRO A 297 5.01 -16.96 2.10
N TYR A 298 6.26 -16.68 1.71
CA TYR A 298 6.60 -15.49 0.93
C TYR A 298 6.11 -15.60 -0.52
N GLN A 299 6.20 -16.80 -1.11
CA GLN A 299 5.67 -17.07 -2.45
C GLN A 299 4.15 -16.93 -2.49
N GLU A 300 3.47 -17.45 -1.46
CA GLU A 300 2.01 -17.32 -1.33
C GLU A 300 1.58 -15.86 -1.13
N LEU A 301 2.30 -15.08 -0.32
CA LEU A 301 2.03 -13.65 -0.17
C LEU A 301 2.24 -12.90 -1.50
N GLN A 302 3.33 -13.20 -2.22
CA GLN A 302 3.62 -12.58 -3.51
C GLN A 302 2.53 -12.88 -4.54
N GLN A 303 2.07 -14.13 -4.61
CA GLN A 303 0.98 -14.52 -5.51
C GLN A 303 -0.31 -13.73 -5.21
N LYS A 304 -0.70 -13.62 -3.94
CA LYS A 304 -1.86 -12.82 -3.53
C LYS A 304 -1.74 -11.36 -3.93
N LEU A 305 -0.54 -10.77 -3.79
CA LEU A 305 -0.28 -9.39 -4.19
C LEU A 305 -0.38 -9.22 -5.71
N ASP A 306 0.10 -10.20 -6.48
CA ASP A 306 -0.04 -10.21 -7.93
C ASP A 306 -1.51 -10.37 -8.37
N ASP A 307 -2.27 -11.26 -7.72
CA ASP A 307 -3.70 -11.47 -7.98
C ASP A 307 -4.53 -10.22 -7.65
N TYR A 308 -4.24 -9.53 -6.53
CA TYR A 308 -4.88 -8.26 -6.18
C TYR A 308 -4.57 -7.19 -7.22
N ARG A 309 -3.29 -7.09 -7.64
CA ARG A 309 -2.86 -6.10 -8.62
C ARG A 309 -3.58 -6.29 -9.96
N GLU A 310 -3.74 -7.53 -10.42
CA GLU A 310 -4.46 -7.80 -11.68
C GLU A 310 -5.92 -7.35 -11.60
N ALA A 311 -6.65 -7.73 -10.54
CA ALA A 311 -8.03 -7.30 -10.33
C ALA A 311 -8.17 -5.77 -10.22
N PHE A 312 -7.26 -5.12 -9.50
CA PHE A 312 -7.22 -3.66 -9.40
C PHE A 312 -7.00 -2.99 -10.76
N LEU A 313 -6.09 -3.51 -11.59
CA LEU A 313 -5.83 -2.99 -12.93
C LEU A 313 -7.02 -3.18 -13.87
N GLU A 314 -7.71 -4.32 -13.79
CA GLU A 314 -8.95 -4.55 -14.53
C GLU A 314 -10.03 -3.53 -14.17
N ALA A 315 -10.23 -3.27 -12.87
CA ALA A 315 -11.19 -2.27 -12.40
C ALA A 315 -10.86 -0.85 -12.91
N VAL A 316 -9.58 -0.45 -12.84
CA VAL A 316 -9.12 0.87 -13.33
C VAL A 316 -9.26 1.01 -14.85
N GLN A 317 -9.10 -0.07 -15.62
CA GLN A 317 -9.31 -0.05 -17.07
C GLN A 317 -10.78 0.17 -17.45
N VAL A 318 -11.71 -0.35 -16.65
CA VAL A 318 -13.15 -0.17 -16.85
C VAL A 318 -13.58 1.25 -16.50
N GLU A 319 -13.12 1.78 -15.37
CA GLU A 319 -13.55 3.09 -14.88
C GLU A 319 -12.51 3.76 -13.96
N TYR A 320 -12.26 5.06 -14.17
CA TYR A 320 -11.47 5.86 -13.24
C TYR A 320 -11.92 7.34 -13.18
N PRO A 321 -12.07 7.96 -11.99
CA PRO A 321 -11.82 7.39 -10.66
C PRO A 321 -12.81 6.27 -10.31
N LEU A 322 -12.34 5.25 -9.59
CA LEU A 322 -13.17 4.13 -9.15
C LEU A 322 -14.39 4.65 -8.36
N THR A 323 -15.56 4.05 -8.60
CA THR A 323 -16.79 4.33 -7.85
C THR A 323 -16.69 3.78 -6.42
N GLU A 324 -17.62 4.16 -5.54
CA GLU A 324 -17.71 3.52 -4.21
C GLU A 324 -18.03 2.03 -4.31
N GLU A 325 -18.86 1.62 -5.27
CA GLU A 325 -19.23 0.22 -5.48
C GLU A 325 -18.01 -0.64 -5.85
N THR A 326 -17.25 -0.24 -6.86
CA THR A 326 -16.03 -0.95 -7.26
C THR A 326 -14.95 -0.94 -6.18
N ARG A 327 -14.89 0.12 -5.35
CA ARG A 327 -13.99 0.14 -4.18
C ARG A 327 -14.38 -0.88 -3.12
N LEU A 328 -15.68 -1.05 -2.86
CA LEU A 328 -16.16 -2.07 -1.92
C LEU A 328 -15.86 -3.48 -2.45
N GLU A 329 -16.02 -3.72 -3.75
CA GLU A 329 -15.68 -5.01 -4.37
C GLU A 329 -14.17 -5.33 -4.27
N LEU A 330 -13.31 -4.34 -4.54
CA LEU A 330 -11.86 -4.50 -4.36
C LEU A 330 -11.49 -4.72 -2.89
N GLN A 331 -12.17 -4.05 -1.97
CA GLN A 331 -11.96 -4.25 -0.53
C GLN A 331 -12.39 -5.65 -0.09
N ASP A 332 -13.53 -6.15 -0.59
CA ASP A 332 -13.97 -7.51 -0.36
C ASP A 332 -12.95 -8.52 -0.93
N TYR A 333 -12.42 -8.27 -2.13
CA TYR A 333 -11.40 -9.11 -2.74
C TYR A 333 -10.07 -9.08 -1.96
N GLN A 334 -9.65 -7.91 -1.48
CA GLN A 334 -8.51 -7.75 -0.58
C GLN A 334 -8.69 -8.62 0.68
N HIS A 335 -9.88 -8.60 1.27
CA HIS A 335 -10.23 -9.41 2.43
C HIS A 335 -10.20 -10.91 2.13
N VAL A 336 -10.72 -11.34 0.98
CA VAL A 336 -10.64 -12.73 0.49
C VAL A 336 -9.19 -13.19 0.37
N LEU A 337 -8.30 -12.33 -0.13
CA LEU A 337 -6.86 -12.64 -0.24
C LEU A 337 -6.13 -12.57 1.11
N GLY A 338 -6.73 -11.94 2.13
CA GLY A 338 -6.13 -11.76 3.45
C GLY A 338 -4.96 -10.78 3.46
N LEU A 339 -5.01 -9.76 2.58
CA LEU A 339 -4.01 -8.69 2.50
C LEU A 339 -4.36 -7.52 3.42
N ARG A 340 -3.36 -6.85 4.02
CA ARG A 340 -3.57 -5.63 4.79
C ARG A 340 -3.63 -4.42 3.86
N ASN A 341 -4.23 -3.33 4.35
CA ASN A 341 -4.27 -2.06 3.62
C ASN A 341 -2.86 -1.59 3.25
N GLU A 342 -1.87 -1.76 4.13
CA GLU A 342 -0.47 -1.40 3.87
C GLU A 342 0.15 -2.20 2.72
N ASP A 343 -0.25 -3.46 2.55
CA ASP A 343 0.30 -4.37 1.54
C ASP A 343 -0.15 -3.93 0.13
N ILE A 344 -1.40 -3.46 0.01
CA ILE A 344 -1.97 -3.00 -1.26
C ILE A 344 -1.79 -1.50 -1.52
N GLN A 345 -1.55 -0.69 -0.48
CA GLN A 345 -1.41 0.76 -0.61
C GLN A 345 -0.29 1.12 -1.61
N SER A 346 0.80 0.37 -1.60
CA SER A 346 1.89 0.54 -2.56
C SER A 346 1.58 0.01 -3.96
N LEU A 347 0.65 -0.96 -4.11
CA LEU A 347 0.22 -1.52 -5.39
C LEU A 347 -0.77 -0.59 -6.10
N GLU A 348 -1.75 -0.08 -5.37
CA GLU A 348 -2.66 0.95 -5.89
C GLU A 348 -1.93 2.28 -6.14
N ALA A 349 -0.88 2.56 -5.37
CA ALA A 349 0.00 3.70 -5.60
C ALA A 349 1.05 3.49 -6.69
N ASN A 350 1.40 2.25 -7.10
CA ASN A 350 2.44 2.00 -8.10
C ASN A 350 1.84 1.68 -9.47
N ARG A 351 1.89 2.69 -10.35
CA ARG A 351 1.78 2.57 -11.82
C ARG A 351 0.46 1.99 -12.32
N SER A 352 -0.58 2.80 -12.14
CA SER A 352 -1.81 2.67 -12.91
C SER A 352 -1.57 3.10 -14.37
N THR A 353 -2.37 2.63 -15.32
CA THR A 353 -2.42 3.18 -16.68
C THR A 353 -3.72 3.93 -16.88
N PHE A 354 -3.72 4.99 -17.69
CA PHE A 354 -4.96 5.64 -18.13
C PHE A 354 -4.96 5.78 -19.65
N SER A 355 -6.13 5.56 -20.26
CA SER A 355 -6.35 5.79 -21.68
C SER A 355 -6.79 7.23 -21.93
N PHE A 356 -6.37 7.80 -23.05
CA PHE A 356 -6.75 9.15 -23.46
C PHE A 356 -6.69 9.30 -24.98
N GLU A 357 -7.46 10.26 -25.50
CA GLU A 357 -7.46 10.59 -26.92
C GLU A 357 -6.55 11.78 -27.20
N THR A 358 -5.65 11.63 -28.18
CA THR A 358 -4.84 12.73 -28.71
C THR A 358 -5.37 13.14 -30.07
N ILE A 359 -5.35 14.44 -30.33
CA ILE A 359 -5.79 15.01 -31.60
C ILE A 359 -4.59 15.69 -32.27
N THR A 360 -4.44 15.52 -33.58
CA THR A 360 -3.58 16.37 -34.40
C THR A 360 -4.41 17.09 -35.45
N VAL A 361 -3.93 18.24 -35.91
CA VAL A 361 -4.55 19.08 -36.92
C VAL A 361 -3.63 19.35 -38.10
N ASN A 362 -4.21 19.63 -39.26
CA ASN A 362 -3.48 20.13 -40.43
C ASN A 362 -3.19 21.64 -40.29
N GLY A 363 -2.48 22.24 -41.26
CA GLY A 363 -2.15 23.67 -41.24
C GLY A 363 -3.34 24.64 -41.16
N GLN A 364 -4.56 24.19 -41.51
CA GLN A 364 -5.79 24.97 -41.40
C GLN A 364 -6.51 24.79 -40.05
N GLY A 365 -5.97 23.98 -39.15
CA GLY A 365 -6.55 23.70 -37.83
C GLY A 365 -7.69 22.67 -37.85
N GLN A 366 -7.87 21.95 -38.97
CA GLN A 366 -8.83 20.86 -39.07
C GLN A 366 -8.19 19.56 -38.56
N GLU A 367 -8.97 18.77 -37.81
CA GLU A 367 -8.53 17.46 -37.32
C GLU A 367 -7.99 16.59 -38.47
N SER A 368 -6.73 16.19 -38.34
CA SER A 368 -6.01 15.35 -39.30
C SER A 368 -5.91 13.91 -38.83
N ASP A 369 -5.83 13.69 -37.52
CA ASP A 369 -5.75 12.36 -36.91
C ASP A 369 -6.24 12.39 -35.46
N ARG A 370 -6.75 11.23 -35.01
CA ARG A 370 -7.19 10.99 -33.64
C ARG A 370 -6.77 9.60 -33.22
N ARG A 371 -6.06 9.53 -32.09
CA ARG A 371 -5.53 8.26 -31.56
C ARG A 371 -5.86 8.09 -30.10
N ILE A 372 -6.24 6.86 -29.74
CA ILE A 372 -6.30 6.43 -28.35
C ILE A 372 -4.88 6.01 -27.96
N ASN A 373 -4.34 6.63 -26.91
CA ASN A 373 -3.06 6.29 -26.32
C ASN A 373 -3.26 5.90 -24.86
N GLN A 374 -2.21 5.33 -24.27
CA GLN A 374 -2.16 4.98 -22.86
C GLN A 374 -0.85 5.51 -22.26
N ALA A 375 -0.92 5.92 -21.00
CA ALA A 375 0.26 6.30 -20.23
C ALA A 375 0.20 5.73 -18.82
N GLU A 376 1.36 5.33 -18.30
CA GLU A 376 1.54 4.99 -16.89
C GLU A 376 1.49 6.25 -16.03
N PHE A 377 0.88 6.16 -14.85
CA PHE A 377 0.88 7.23 -13.86
C PHE A 377 0.82 6.66 -12.44
N PHE A 378 1.22 7.47 -11.47
CA PHE A 378 0.91 7.21 -10.07
C PHE A 378 0.19 8.41 -9.45
N THR A 379 -0.48 8.17 -8.33
CA THR A 379 -1.26 9.19 -7.63
C THR A 379 -0.65 9.45 -6.25
N GLU A 380 -0.35 10.71 -5.93
CA GLU A 380 -0.06 11.12 -4.56
C GLU A 380 -1.34 11.56 -3.85
N ASP A 381 -1.53 11.06 -2.64
CA ASP A 381 -2.54 11.58 -1.72
C ASP A 381 -2.00 12.81 -0.96
N LEU A 382 -2.57 13.98 -1.27
CA LEU A 382 -2.20 15.23 -0.60
C LEU A 382 -3.01 15.46 0.68
N GLY A 383 -3.97 14.58 1.00
CA GLY A 383 -4.93 14.71 2.10
C GLY A 383 -6.19 15.48 1.68
N ASN A 384 -7.23 15.42 2.52
CA ASN A 384 -8.52 16.10 2.29
C ASN A 384 -9.14 15.81 0.91
N GLN A 385 -9.12 14.54 0.47
CA GLN A 385 -9.64 14.11 -0.83
C GLN A 385 -8.98 14.80 -2.05
N THR A 386 -7.78 15.36 -1.87
CA THR A 386 -7.02 16.03 -2.94
C THR A 386 -5.87 15.14 -3.37
N THR A 387 -5.79 14.83 -4.67
CA THR A 387 -4.75 13.97 -5.23
C THR A 387 -3.93 14.69 -6.29
N LEU A 388 -2.70 14.21 -6.52
CA LEU A 388 -1.80 14.67 -7.59
C LEU A 388 -1.37 13.49 -8.46
N ASN A 389 -1.79 13.51 -9.72
CA ASN A 389 -1.45 12.48 -10.70
C ASN A 389 -0.15 12.82 -11.42
N MET A 390 0.81 11.90 -11.37
CA MET A 390 2.15 12.01 -11.93
C MET A 390 2.30 11.01 -13.07
N VAL A 391 2.42 11.51 -14.30
CA VAL A 391 2.52 10.69 -15.51
C VAL A 391 3.97 10.29 -15.75
N SER A 392 4.19 9.02 -16.09
CA SER A 392 5.51 8.47 -16.43
C SER A 392 5.88 8.88 -17.85
N ILE A 393 7.00 9.59 -17.97
CA ILE A 393 7.55 10.07 -19.23
C ILE A 393 8.73 9.16 -19.60
N PRO A 394 8.67 8.48 -20.77
CA PRO A 394 9.78 7.65 -21.21
C PRO A 394 11.01 8.52 -21.48
N GLY A 395 12.20 7.95 -21.26
CA GLY A 395 13.43 8.61 -21.69
C GLY A 395 13.58 8.57 -23.21
N GLY A 396 14.30 9.53 -23.77
CA GLY A 396 14.51 9.62 -25.21
C GLY A 396 15.31 10.85 -25.61
N SER A 397 15.58 10.98 -26.91
CA SER A 397 16.25 12.16 -27.47
C SER A 397 15.30 12.97 -28.33
N PHE A 398 15.40 14.29 -28.28
CA PHE A 398 14.61 15.21 -29.10
C PHE A 398 15.43 16.43 -29.52
N GLN A 399 14.91 17.19 -30.48
CA GLN A 399 15.45 18.48 -30.87
C GLN A 399 14.78 19.59 -30.04
N MET A 400 15.55 20.22 -29.16
CA MET A 400 15.11 21.33 -28.32
C MET A 400 15.36 22.66 -29.05
N GLY A 401 14.40 23.58 -28.95
CA GLY A 401 14.43 24.88 -29.63
C GLY A 401 13.66 24.90 -30.96
N ALA A 402 13.51 26.10 -31.51
CA ALA A 402 12.71 26.36 -32.69
C ALA A 402 13.32 25.77 -33.97
N ALA A 403 12.47 25.30 -34.89
CA ALA A 403 12.92 24.87 -36.21
C ALA A 403 13.43 26.07 -37.04
N LYS A 404 14.31 25.83 -38.03
CA LYS A 404 15.09 26.87 -38.76
C LYS A 404 14.30 28.03 -39.40
N ASN A 405 12.98 27.97 -39.52
CA ASN A 405 12.14 29.09 -39.99
C ASN A 405 10.75 29.03 -39.31
N GLU A 406 10.72 28.63 -38.05
CA GLU A 406 9.46 28.59 -37.29
C GLU A 406 8.89 30.00 -37.13
N GLU A 407 7.61 30.17 -37.44
CA GLU A 407 6.92 31.46 -37.33
C GLU A 407 6.90 31.92 -35.85
N ASP A 408 7.09 33.21 -35.63
CA ASP A 408 7.22 33.86 -34.32
C ASP A 408 8.39 33.38 -33.44
N ALA A 409 9.38 32.67 -34.00
CA ALA A 409 10.58 32.26 -33.25
C ALA A 409 11.55 33.43 -33.02
N ASN A 410 12.05 33.52 -31.80
CA ASN A 410 13.04 34.52 -31.38
C ASN A 410 14.46 33.94 -31.29
N ASP A 411 15.47 34.81 -31.22
CA ASP A 411 16.90 34.42 -31.18
C ASP A 411 17.24 33.52 -29.96
N ASP A 412 16.51 33.67 -28.86
CA ASP A 412 16.66 32.89 -27.64
C ASP A 412 16.14 31.45 -27.73
N GLU A 413 15.45 31.12 -28.81
CA GLU A 413 14.98 29.76 -29.11
C GLU A 413 15.99 28.97 -29.96
N TYR A 414 17.15 29.57 -30.27
CA TYR A 414 18.20 29.01 -31.11
C TYR A 414 19.55 28.89 -30.37
N PRO A 415 20.47 28.02 -30.85
CA PRO A 415 20.27 27.05 -31.92
C PRO A 415 19.42 25.86 -31.47
N GLN A 416 18.68 25.27 -32.42
CA GLN A 416 18.09 23.97 -32.20
C GLN A 416 19.19 22.92 -31.97
N HIS A 417 19.04 22.11 -30.94
CA HIS A 417 20.08 21.15 -30.53
C HIS A 417 19.47 19.86 -29.97
N SER A 418 20.24 18.78 -30.04
CA SER A 418 19.81 17.47 -29.55
C SER A 418 19.99 17.37 -28.04
N VAL A 419 18.92 16.97 -27.34
CA VAL A 419 18.93 16.74 -25.89
C VAL A 419 18.42 15.32 -25.61
N THR A 420 19.06 14.62 -24.66
CA THR A 420 18.65 13.29 -24.20
C THR A 420 18.09 13.37 -22.79
N ILE A 421 16.84 12.97 -22.61
CA ILE A 421 16.10 13.00 -21.36
C ILE A 421 16.05 11.59 -20.76
N ALA A 422 16.38 11.48 -19.47
CA ALA A 422 16.19 10.24 -18.72
C ALA A 422 14.71 10.08 -18.34
N PRO A 423 14.20 8.84 -18.12
CA PRO A 423 12.82 8.65 -17.67
C PRO A 423 12.54 9.36 -16.35
N PHE A 424 11.40 10.03 -16.26
CA PHE A 424 10.97 10.79 -15.09
C PHE A 424 9.44 10.80 -15.00
N HIS A 425 8.89 11.36 -13.93
CA HIS A 425 7.46 11.60 -13.82
C HIS A 425 7.17 13.09 -13.77
N ILE A 426 6.07 13.53 -14.38
CA ILE A 426 5.64 14.93 -14.38
C ILE A 426 4.14 15.03 -14.09
N GLY A 427 3.73 16.11 -13.43
CA GLY A 427 2.31 16.37 -13.15
C GLY A 427 1.48 16.32 -14.43
N LYS A 428 0.38 15.55 -14.40
CA LYS A 428 -0.60 15.44 -15.49
C LYS A 428 -1.14 16.80 -15.92
N PHE A 429 -1.24 17.70 -14.95
CA PHE A 429 -1.72 19.07 -15.05
C PHE A 429 -0.74 20.03 -14.36
N ALA A 430 -0.87 21.33 -14.64
CA ALA A 430 -0.38 22.37 -13.73
C ALA A 430 -1.01 22.20 -12.33
N ILE A 431 -0.27 22.58 -11.29
CA ILE A 431 -0.74 22.49 -9.90
C ILE A 431 -2.03 23.29 -9.74
N THR A 432 -3.07 22.61 -9.24
CA THR A 432 -4.38 23.21 -9.02
C THR A 432 -4.45 23.99 -7.72
N GLN A 433 -5.45 24.87 -7.60
CA GLN A 433 -5.69 25.62 -6.36
C GLN A 433 -6.00 24.71 -5.16
N ALA A 434 -6.68 23.58 -5.38
CA ALA A 434 -6.91 22.58 -4.33
C ALA A 434 -5.59 21.94 -3.86
N GLN A 435 -4.74 21.51 -4.80
CA GLN A 435 -3.43 20.93 -4.49
C GLN A 435 -2.51 21.94 -3.79
N TRP A 436 -2.49 23.19 -4.27
CA TRP A 436 -1.80 24.30 -3.62
C TRP A 436 -2.22 24.45 -2.16
N LYS A 437 -3.53 24.53 -1.91
CA LYS A 437 -4.09 24.68 -0.56
C LYS A 437 -3.72 23.51 0.34
N ALA A 438 -3.72 22.28 -0.17
CA ALA A 438 -3.33 21.11 0.60
C ALA A 438 -1.87 21.20 1.10
N ILE A 439 -0.94 21.58 0.23
CA ILE A 439 0.50 21.62 0.56
C ILE A 439 0.91 22.90 1.31
N SER A 440 0.31 24.05 0.98
CA SER A 440 0.62 25.34 1.63
C SER A 440 0.26 25.39 3.11
N THR A 441 -0.62 24.50 3.58
CA THR A 441 -0.98 24.36 5.00
C THR A 441 -0.03 23.48 5.80
N LEU A 442 0.87 22.76 5.13
CA LEU A 442 1.92 21.99 5.80
C LEU A 442 2.96 22.92 6.46
N PRO A 443 3.75 22.42 7.43
CA PRO A 443 4.81 23.22 8.05
C PRO A 443 5.75 23.85 7.01
N LYS A 444 6.10 25.11 7.26
CA LYS A 444 7.07 25.85 6.45
C LYS A 444 8.45 25.21 6.52
N ILE A 445 9.14 25.17 5.38
CA ILE A 445 10.54 24.80 5.28
C ILE A 445 11.38 26.08 5.11
N ASN A 446 11.25 26.77 3.97
CA ASN A 446 12.06 27.94 3.61
C ASN A 446 11.21 29.22 3.48
N HIS A 447 10.07 29.14 2.79
CA HIS A 447 9.19 30.29 2.49
C HIS A 447 7.76 30.12 3.03
N ASP A 448 7.12 31.23 3.39
CA ASP A 448 5.69 31.21 3.76
C ASP A 448 4.83 31.09 2.51
N LEU A 449 3.89 30.14 2.53
CA LEU A 449 2.91 29.96 1.46
C LEU A 449 1.54 30.44 1.95
N LYS A 450 0.91 31.34 1.20
CA LYS A 450 -0.48 31.73 1.45
C LYS A 450 -1.42 30.67 0.86
N PRO A 451 -2.33 30.05 1.64
CA PRO A 451 -3.22 29.02 1.10
C PRO A 451 -4.17 29.49 0.02
N ASP A 452 -4.48 30.79 0.02
CA ASP A 452 -5.19 31.46 -1.06
C ASP A 452 -4.33 32.63 -1.56
N PRO A 453 -3.54 32.43 -2.64
CA PRO A 453 -2.74 33.50 -3.22
C PRO A 453 -3.61 34.52 -3.99
N LEU A 454 -4.88 34.20 -4.26
CA LEU A 454 -5.84 35.03 -5.00
C LEU A 454 -6.62 35.97 -4.06
N ILE A 455 -5.93 36.72 -3.19
CA ILE A 455 -6.59 37.79 -2.42
C ILE A 455 -6.82 38.98 -3.36
N LEU A 456 -7.91 38.92 -4.13
CA LEU A 456 -8.37 40.01 -4.98
C LEU A 456 -9.34 40.89 -4.17
N SER A 457 -9.13 42.21 -4.23
CA SER A 457 -9.91 43.20 -3.49
C SER A 457 -11.30 43.46 -4.07
N ASP A 458 -11.65 42.86 -5.21
CA ASP A 458 -12.92 43.02 -5.89
C ASP A 458 -13.56 41.66 -6.26
N SER A 459 -14.86 41.55 -5.97
CA SER A 459 -15.65 40.33 -6.14
C SER A 459 -15.92 39.97 -7.61
N SER A 460 -15.84 40.92 -8.55
CA SER A 460 -16.00 40.65 -9.99
C SER A 460 -14.84 39.85 -10.58
N THR A 461 -13.63 40.04 -10.04
CA THR A 461 -12.40 39.42 -10.54
C THR A 461 -12.22 38.00 -9.97
N LEU A 462 -12.90 37.66 -8.87
CA LEU A 462 -12.84 36.33 -8.24
C LEU A 462 -13.31 35.20 -9.17
N THR A 463 -14.34 35.42 -10.00
CA THR A 463 -14.87 34.39 -10.91
C THR A 463 -13.92 34.03 -12.05
N ILE A 464 -12.98 34.92 -12.41
CA ILE A 464 -11.99 34.71 -13.46
C ILE A 464 -10.91 33.71 -13.00
N PHE A 465 -10.58 33.74 -11.72
CA PHE A 465 -9.44 33.01 -11.16
C PHE A 465 -9.84 31.84 -10.27
N GLN A 466 -10.94 31.91 -9.51
CA GLN A 466 -11.24 30.90 -8.49
C GLN A 466 -11.83 29.60 -9.04
N GLY A 467 -11.32 28.48 -8.51
CA GLY A 467 -11.90 27.15 -8.70
C GLY A 467 -10.92 26.07 -8.27
N ALA A 468 -11.40 25.09 -7.49
CA ALA A 468 -10.56 24.03 -6.94
C ALA A 468 -9.66 23.33 -7.98
N ASN A 469 -10.21 23.07 -9.17
CA ASN A 469 -9.52 22.40 -10.28
C ASN A 469 -8.96 23.38 -11.33
N ARG A 470 -8.89 24.68 -11.03
CA ARG A 470 -8.16 25.65 -11.87
C ARG A 470 -6.70 25.68 -11.44
N PRO A 471 -5.76 25.99 -12.35
CA PRO A 471 -4.36 26.13 -11.98
C PRO A 471 -4.18 27.24 -10.95
N VAL A 472 -3.24 27.03 -10.03
CA VAL A 472 -2.76 28.10 -9.15
C VAL A 472 -1.93 29.08 -9.97
N VAL A 473 -2.15 30.37 -9.74
CA VAL A 473 -1.42 31.48 -10.37
C VAL A 473 -1.10 32.53 -9.32
N LEU A 474 -0.40 33.61 -9.70
CA LEU A 474 0.09 34.64 -8.79
C LEU A 474 1.06 34.08 -7.72
N VAL A 475 1.76 33.01 -8.08
CA VAL A 475 2.80 32.37 -7.26
C VAL A 475 4.16 32.68 -7.83
N SER A 476 5.11 33.00 -6.96
CA SER A 476 6.49 33.26 -7.37
C SER A 476 7.27 31.95 -7.56
N TRP A 477 8.44 32.04 -8.21
CA TRP A 477 9.32 30.88 -8.39
C TRP A 477 9.74 30.28 -7.04
N PHE A 478 10.08 31.13 -6.06
CA PHE A 478 10.43 30.68 -4.71
C PHE A 478 9.30 29.93 -4.02
N GLU A 479 8.05 30.36 -4.21
CA GLU A 479 6.90 29.70 -3.61
C GLU A 479 6.58 28.37 -4.31
N ALA A 480 6.82 28.28 -5.62
CA ALA A 480 6.71 27.02 -6.37
C ALA A 480 7.78 26.00 -5.92
N VAL A 481 9.00 26.45 -5.64
CA VAL A 481 10.07 25.62 -5.05
C VAL A 481 9.70 25.17 -3.64
N GLU A 482 9.22 26.08 -2.78
CA GLU A 482 8.75 25.73 -1.42
C GLU A 482 7.61 24.70 -1.46
N PHE A 483 6.69 24.79 -2.43
CA PHE A 483 5.66 23.77 -2.64
C PHE A 483 6.29 22.40 -2.92
N CYS A 484 7.30 22.34 -3.80
CA CYS A 484 8.02 21.11 -4.12
C CYS A 484 8.76 20.55 -2.89
N ASP A 485 9.39 21.40 -2.07
CA ASP A 485 10.09 21.01 -0.86
C ASP A 485 9.12 20.40 0.18
N ARG A 486 7.96 21.03 0.40
CA ARG A 486 6.94 20.51 1.32
C ARG A 486 6.31 19.22 0.81
N LEU A 487 6.08 19.12 -0.50
CA LEU A 487 5.60 17.89 -1.12
C LEU A 487 6.62 16.75 -0.97
N THR A 488 7.91 17.06 -1.12
CA THR A 488 9.01 16.12 -0.88
C THR A 488 9.01 15.64 0.57
N GLN A 489 8.90 16.56 1.53
CA GLN A 489 8.85 16.22 2.95
C GLN A 489 7.64 15.35 3.30
N LYS A 490 6.48 15.63 2.71
CA LYS A 490 5.24 14.87 2.96
C LYS A 490 5.28 13.45 2.40
N THR A 491 5.83 13.27 1.20
CA THR A 491 5.74 12.01 0.45
C THR A 491 6.99 11.13 0.59
N GLY A 492 8.12 11.72 0.99
CA GLY A 492 9.42 11.04 0.98
C GLY A 492 10.03 10.86 -0.41
N LYS A 493 9.37 11.33 -1.48
CA LYS A 493 9.89 11.31 -2.86
C LYS A 493 10.41 12.68 -3.25
N LEU A 494 11.47 12.76 -4.06
CA LEU A 494 12.06 14.03 -4.46
C LEU A 494 11.23 14.73 -5.54
N TYR A 495 10.55 15.80 -5.17
CA TYR A 495 9.82 16.70 -6.06
C TYR A 495 10.58 17.99 -6.33
N ARG A 496 10.49 18.48 -7.57
CA ARG A 496 11.06 19.76 -8.01
C ARG A 496 10.29 20.34 -9.19
N LEU A 497 10.62 21.57 -9.58
CA LEU A 497 10.24 22.11 -10.89
C LEU A 497 10.93 21.32 -12.02
N PRO A 498 10.28 21.16 -13.20
CA PRO A 498 10.93 20.59 -14.37
C PRO A 498 12.13 21.43 -14.77
N SER A 499 13.16 20.80 -15.33
CA SER A 499 14.10 21.57 -16.15
C SER A 499 13.37 22.05 -17.41
N GLU A 500 13.89 23.09 -18.02
CA GLU A 500 13.36 23.61 -19.27
C GLU A 500 13.33 22.53 -20.36
N ALA A 501 14.40 21.73 -20.44
CA ALA A 501 14.50 20.63 -21.39
C ALA A 501 13.49 19.50 -21.11
N GLU A 502 13.25 19.16 -19.83
CA GLU A 502 12.20 18.21 -19.45
C GLU A 502 10.81 18.73 -19.83
N TRP A 503 10.55 20.02 -19.61
CA TRP A 503 9.27 20.64 -19.96
C TRP A 503 9.02 20.60 -21.47
N GLU A 504 9.99 21.03 -22.29
CA GLU A 504 9.82 21.06 -23.76
C GLU A 504 9.71 19.64 -24.34
N TYR A 505 10.51 18.69 -23.84
CA TYR A 505 10.40 17.28 -24.23
C TYR A 505 9.01 16.73 -23.94
N ALA A 506 8.53 16.98 -22.72
CA ALA A 506 7.22 16.54 -22.26
C ALA A 506 6.09 17.20 -23.06
N CYS A 507 6.20 18.49 -23.38
CA CYS A 507 5.24 19.25 -24.17
C CYS A 507 5.15 18.72 -25.61
N ARG A 508 6.30 18.51 -26.27
CA ARG A 508 6.38 18.03 -27.66
C ARG A 508 5.85 16.60 -27.83
N ALA A 509 6.05 15.72 -26.83
CA ALA A 509 5.62 14.33 -26.87
C ALA A 509 5.95 13.60 -28.19
N GLY A 510 7.16 13.83 -28.72
CA GLY A 510 7.66 13.25 -29.96
C GLY A 510 7.38 14.04 -31.24
N THR A 511 6.60 15.13 -31.17
CA THR A 511 6.37 16.02 -32.32
C THR A 511 7.52 17.02 -32.54
N THR A 512 7.68 17.47 -33.78
CA THR A 512 8.67 18.48 -34.18
C THR A 512 8.01 19.79 -34.65
N THR A 513 6.69 19.86 -34.59
CA THR A 513 5.89 21.02 -34.98
C THR A 513 5.85 22.07 -33.87
N PRO A 514 5.37 23.30 -34.14
CA PRO A 514 5.24 24.34 -33.12
C PRO A 514 4.35 23.92 -31.95
N PHE A 515 3.28 23.17 -32.21
CA PHE A 515 2.40 22.61 -31.18
C PHE A 515 2.39 21.08 -31.27
N HIS A 516 2.09 20.39 -30.17
CA HIS A 516 1.92 18.94 -30.22
C HIS A 516 0.70 18.50 -31.04
N PHE A 517 -0.20 19.44 -31.35
CA PHE A 517 -1.32 19.25 -32.26
C PHE A 517 -0.90 19.30 -33.74
N GLY A 518 0.17 20.00 -34.09
CA GLY A 518 0.58 20.20 -35.49
C GLY A 518 1.11 21.59 -35.77
N GLU A 519 0.97 22.04 -37.02
CA GLU A 519 1.50 23.32 -37.52
C GLU A 519 0.72 24.56 -37.05
N THR A 520 -0.46 24.36 -36.46
CA THR A 520 -1.31 25.44 -35.92
C THR A 520 -2.05 24.99 -34.66
N ILE A 521 -2.74 25.93 -34.03
CA ILE A 521 -3.53 25.76 -32.80
C ILE A 521 -4.89 26.44 -32.96
N SER A 522 -5.92 25.91 -32.32
CA SER A 522 -7.25 26.51 -32.26
C SER A 522 -7.72 26.63 -30.82
N THR A 523 -8.70 27.49 -30.58
CA THR A 523 -9.25 27.67 -29.23
C THR A 523 -10.06 26.48 -28.73
N ASP A 524 -10.31 25.47 -29.56
CA ASP A 524 -10.89 24.19 -29.14
C ASP A 524 -9.84 23.19 -28.63
N LEU A 525 -8.56 23.50 -28.85
CA LEU A 525 -7.41 22.70 -28.42
C LEU A 525 -6.64 23.32 -27.25
N ALA A 526 -6.80 24.63 -27.03
CA ALA A 526 -6.11 25.36 -25.98
C ALA A 526 -6.85 26.62 -25.54
N ASN A 527 -6.46 27.16 -24.37
CA ASN A 527 -7.00 28.42 -23.85
C ASN A 527 -5.94 29.53 -23.98
N TYR A 528 -6.14 30.42 -24.95
CA TYR A 528 -5.26 31.53 -25.26
C TYR A 528 -6.06 32.71 -25.83
N GLN A 529 -5.39 33.79 -26.21
CA GLN A 529 -6.00 34.94 -26.86
C GLN A 529 -6.30 34.63 -28.33
N GLY A 530 -7.47 34.02 -28.60
CA GLY A 530 -7.89 33.60 -29.95
C GLY A 530 -8.39 34.73 -30.86
N THR A 531 -8.41 35.98 -30.40
CA THR A 531 -8.84 37.16 -31.18
C THR A 531 -7.68 38.13 -31.35
N ASP A 532 -7.66 38.87 -32.46
CA ASP A 532 -6.65 39.89 -32.68
C ASP A 532 -6.60 40.91 -31.54
N ARG A 533 -5.39 41.32 -31.19
CA ARG A 533 -5.14 42.36 -30.20
C ARG A 533 -4.21 43.40 -30.79
N THR A 534 -4.59 44.67 -30.70
CA THR A 534 -3.67 45.77 -31.00
C THR A 534 -3.09 46.33 -29.70
N HIS A 535 -1.77 46.34 -29.59
CA HIS A 535 -1.05 46.95 -28.48
C HIS A 535 0.07 47.83 -29.05
N GLU A 536 0.12 49.08 -28.61
CA GLU A 536 1.14 50.08 -29.04
C GLU A 536 1.32 50.21 -30.57
N GLY A 537 0.23 50.03 -31.32
CA GLY A 537 0.24 50.14 -32.79
C GLY A 537 0.62 48.86 -33.53
N THR A 538 1.02 47.81 -32.82
CA THR A 538 1.27 46.47 -33.37
C THR A 538 0.03 45.60 -33.20
N THR A 539 -0.40 44.92 -34.26
CA THR A 539 -1.52 43.97 -34.20
C THR A 539 -0.97 42.55 -34.13
N TYR A 540 -1.32 41.86 -33.06
CA TYR A 540 -1.02 40.47 -32.81
C TYR A 540 -2.21 39.64 -33.27
N SER A 541 -1.98 38.66 -34.14
CA SER A 541 -3.03 37.81 -34.71
C SER A 541 -3.55 36.83 -33.65
N GLY A 542 -4.87 36.64 -33.61
CA GLY A 542 -5.50 35.58 -32.81
C GLY A 542 -5.37 34.17 -33.40
N SER A 543 -4.65 34.03 -34.53
CA SER A 543 -4.36 32.77 -35.21
C SER A 543 -2.86 32.62 -35.48
N TYR A 544 -2.42 31.38 -35.67
CA TYR A 544 -1.03 31.04 -36.01
C TYR A 544 -0.96 30.32 -37.35
N GLY A 545 -0.03 30.71 -38.23
CA GLY A 545 0.04 30.17 -39.59
C GLY A 545 -1.27 30.31 -40.35
N GLU A 546 -1.70 29.24 -41.02
CA GLU A 546 -2.97 29.19 -41.78
C GLU A 546 -4.20 28.84 -40.92
N GLY A 547 -4.04 28.76 -39.60
CA GLY A 547 -5.14 28.47 -38.68
C GLY A 547 -6.21 29.57 -38.62
N ALA A 548 -7.39 29.21 -38.14
CA ALA A 548 -8.47 30.16 -37.93
C ALA A 548 -8.37 30.88 -36.58
N LYS A 549 -8.86 32.13 -36.52
CA LYS A 549 -9.08 32.85 -35.26
C LYS A 549 -10.21 32.18 -34.48
N GLY A 550 -10.13 32.29 -33.16
CA GLY A 550 -11.07 31.66 -32.23
C GLY A 550 -11.68 32.66 -31.24
N ILE A 551 -11.91 32.18 -30.02
CA ILE A 551 -12.51 32.96 -28.93
C ILE A 551 -11.47 33.42 -27.90
N PHE A 552 -11.69 34.59 -27.31
CA PHE A 552 -10.99 35.02 -26.11
C PHE A 552 -11.84 34.74 -24.87
N ARG A 553 -11.51 33.69 -24.12
CA ARG A 553 -12.31 33.27 -22.96
C ARG A 553 -12.23 34.23 -21.77
N GLN A 554 -11.18 35.04 -21.70
CA GLN A 554 -10.96 36.02 -20.64
C GLN A 554 -10.91 35.43 -19.22
N GLN A 555 -10.53 34.16 -19.09
CA GLN A 555 -10.44 33.48 -17.81
C GLN A 555 -9.49 32.28 -17.84
N LEU A 556 -9.03 31.90 -16.65
CA LEU A 556 -8.51 30.55 -16.43
C LEU A 556 -9.62 29.53 -16.71
N ILE A 557 -9.23 28.32 -17.05
CA ILE A 557 -10.18 27.21 -17.11
C ILE A 557 -9.68 26.06 -16.26
N LYS A 558 -10.59 25.14 -15.91
CA LYS A 558 -10.23 23.93 -15.18
C LYS A 558 -9.16 23.17 -15.99
N VAL A 559 -8.17 22.62 -15.29
CA VAL A 559 -7.16 21.78 -15.93
C VAL A 559 -7.83 20.57 -16.59
N GLY A 560 -7.25 20.08 -17.69
CA GLY A 560 -7.78 18.96 -18.45
C GLY A 560 -9.03 19.25 -19.26
N SER A 561 -9.28 20.53 -19.60
CA SER A 561 -10.43 20.90 -20.44
C SER A 561 -10.22 20.63 -21.93
N PHE A 562 -8.97 20.43 -22.36
CA PHE A 562 -8.60 20.18 -23.75
C PHE A 562 -7.94 18.81 -23.92
N PRO A 563 -7.81 18.31 -25.16
CA PRO A 563 -7.14 17.05 -25.42
C PRO A 563 -5.66 17.08 -24.96
N PRO A 564 -5.15 16.00 -24.38
CA PRO A 564 -3.74 15.89 -24.01
C PRO A 564 -2.82 15.64 -25.22
N ASN A 565 -1.52 15.73 -24.97
CA ASN A 565 -0.48 15.34 -25.91
C ASN A 565 -0.19 13.84 -25.91
N GLY A 566 0.76 13.39 -26.74
CA GLY A 566 1.15 11.98 -26.90
C GLY A 566 1.63 11.27 -25.61
N PHE A 567 2.01 12.02 -24.57
CA PHE A 567 2.38 11.48 -23.27
C PHE A 567 1.26 11.55 -22.24
N GLY A 568 0.08 12.07 -22.58
CA GLY A 568 -1.06 12.17 -21.65
C GLY A 568 -1.00 13.41 -20.75
N LEU A 569 -0.24 14.43 -21.15
CA LEU A 569 -0.16 15.70 -20.45
C LEU A 569 -1.13 16.70 -21.04
N PHE A 570 -1.73 17.49 -20.16
CA PHE A 570 -2.74 18.48 -20.51
C PHE A 570 -2.22 19.90 -20.31
N ASP A 571 -2.83 20.82 -21.06
CA ASP A 571 -2.66 22.27 -20.91
C ASP A 571 -1.19 22.72 -20.99
N THR A 572 -0.36 22.06 -21.80
CA THR A 572 1.03 22.51 -22.06
C THR A 572 1.09 23.66 -23.08
N HIS A 573 -0.04 23.98 -23.71
CA HIS A 573 -0.22 25.13 -24.59
C HIS A 573 -1.35 26.02 -24.02
N GLY A 574 -0.99 27.19 -23.50
CA GLY A 574 -1.91 28.17 -22.93
C GLY A 574 -2.38 27.86 -21.50
N ASN A 575 -3.54 28.41 -21.14
CA ASN A 575 -4.10 28.47 -19.79
C ASN A 575 -3.24 29.28 -18.81
N VAL A 576 -2.05 28.81 -18.45
CA VAL A 576 -1.10 29.51 -17.57
C VAL A 576 0.34 29.27 -18.01
N TRP A 577 1.19 30.29 -17.82
CA TRP A 577 2.63 30.11 -17.89
C TRP A 577 3.10 29.17 -16.77
N GLU A 578 4.20 28.45 -16.98
CA GLU A 578 4.71 27.50 -16.00
C GLU A 578 6.20 27.70 -15.69
N TRP A 579 6.51 27.96 -14.41
CA TRP A 579 7.89 28.08 -13.93
C TRP A 579 8.70 26.79 -14.18
N CYS A 580 9.92 26.97 -14.70
CA CYS A 580 10.95 25.94 -14.78
C CYS A 580 12.06 26.21 -13.75
N ALA A 581 12.92 25.22 -13.49
CA ALA A 581 14.02 25.37 -12.53
C ALA A 581 15.15 26.29 -13.04
N ASP A 582 15.33 26.37 -14.35
CA ASP A 582 16.48 26.98 -15.03
C ASP A 582 16.58 28.50 -14.82
N CYS A 583 17.83 28.97 -14.80
CA CYS A 583 18.13 30.39 -14.96
C CYS A 583 17.91 30.80 -16.43
N TRP A 584 17.77 32.10 -16.69
CA TRP A 584 17.64 32.55 -18.07
C TRP A 584 18.97 32.56 -18.84
N HIS A 585 18.89 32.24 -20.14
CA HIS A 585 19.95 32.43 -21.13
C HIS A 585 19.37 32.95 -22.44
N ASP A 586 19.99 33.96 -23.04
CA ASP A 586 19.52 34.60 -24.27
C ASP A 586 19.72 33.73 -25.53
N THR A 587 20.34 32.55 -25.43
CA THR A 587 20.48 31.55 -26.51
C THR A 587 20.71 30.15 -25.92
N TYR A 588 20.59 29.09 -26.74
CA TYR A 588 20.99 27.72 -26.38
C TYR A 588 22.47 27.40 -26.61
N HIS A 589 23.32 28.40 -26.89
CA HIS A 589 24.76 28.14 -27.02
C HIS A 589 25.36 27.70 -25.68
N GLY A 590 25.77 26.43 -25.61
CA GLY A 590 26.31 25.83 -24.38
C GLY A 590 25.25 25.20 -23.47
N ALA A 591 24.01 25.04 -23.95
CA ALA A 591 22.93 24.38 -23.21
C ALA A 591 23.29 22.92 -22.87
N PRO A 592 22.89 22.41 -21.68
CA PRO A 592 23.03 21.01 -21.34
C PRO A 592 22.27 20.10 -22.31
N SER A 593 22.91 19.01 -22.74
CA SER A 593 22.31 18.04 -23.67
C SER A 593 21.74 16.79 -23.00
N ASN A 594 21.60 16.79 -21.67
CA ASN A 594 21.20 15.63 -20.87
C ASN A 594 19.95 15.88 -20.00
N GLY A 595 19.22 16.98 -20.24
CA GLY A 595 18.01 17.33 -19.49
C GLY A 595 18.25 17.92 -18.10
N SER A 596 19.50 18.15 -17.68
CA SER A 596 19.78 18.80 -16.40
C SER A 596 19.39 20.28 -16.41
N VAL A 597 19.02 20.82 -15.25
CA VAL A 597 18.79 22.25 -15.04
C VAL A 597 20.03 23.06 -15.42
N TRP A 598 19.85 24.11 -16.21
CA TRP A 598 20.88 25.05 -16.62
C TRP A 598 21.00 26.21 -15.62
N GLU A 599 21.81 26.01 -14.59
CA GLU A 599 21.96 27.00 -13.50
C GLU A 599 22.93 28.15 -13.81
N ALA A 600 23.91 27.92 -14.68
CA ALA A 600 24.99 28.89 -14.98
C ALA A 600 24.54 30.01 -15.94
N GLY A 601 23.54 30.79 -15.54
CA GLY A 601 22.91 31.84 -16.34
C GLY A 601 22.64 33.12 -15.57
N ASP A 602 21.74 33.93 -16.10
CA ASP A 602 21.24 35.12 -15.42
C ASP A 602 20.44 34.71 -14.18
N SER A 603 21.00 34.99 -13.00
CA SER A 603 20.37 34.68 -11.72
C SER A 603 19.25 35.65 -11.33
N GLU A 604 19.13 36.79 -12.02
CA GLU A 604 18.07 37.78 -11.76
C GLU A 604 16.74 37.36 -12.38
N HIS A 605 16.75 36.43 -13.34
CA HIS A 605 15.56 35.98 -14.04
C HIS A 605 15.43 34.45 -14.06
N ARG A 606 14.21 33.97 -13.84
CA ARG A 606 13.83 32.56 -13.98
C ARG A 606 12.99 32.38 -15.23
N LEU A 607 13.11 31.19 -15.82
CA LEU A 607 12.43 30.84 -17.05
C LEU A 607 11.05 30.23 -16.79
N TYR A 608 10.11 30.52 -17.69
CA TYR A 608 8.80 29.84 -17.76
C TYR A 608 8.37 29.59 -19.21
N ARG A 609 7.43 28.66 -19.38
CA ARG A 609 7.02 28.11 -20.69
C ARG A 609 5.49 27.98 -20.82
N GLY A 610 5.01 27.79 -22.06
CA GLY A 610 3.66 27.28 -22.37
C GLY A 610 2.62 28.31 -22.82
N GLY A 611 2.78 29.59 -22.50
CA GLY A 611 1.77 30.61 -22.77
C GLY A 611 0.64 30.62 -21.73
N SER A 612 -0.24 31.60 -21.79
CA SER A 612 -1.36 31.75 -20.86
C SER A 612 -2.67 32.07 -21.59
N TRP A 613 -3.78 32.13 -20.86
CA TRP A 613 -5.08 32.51 -21.43
C TRP A 613 -5.12 33.90 -22.09
N VAL A 614 -4.17 34.80 -21.79
CA VAL A 614 -4.02 36.12 -22.44
C VAL A 614 -2.95 36.16 -23.52
N SER A 615 -2.22 35.07 -23.72
CA SER A 615 -1.11 35.00 -24.66
C SER A 615 -1.59 34.83 -26.09
N ASP A 616 -0.91 35.48 -27.02
CA ASP A 616 -1.12 35.26 -28.45
C ASP A 616 -0.63 33.84 -28.81
N PRO A 617 -1.15 33.18 -29.86
CA PRO A 617 -0.86 31.77 -30.12
C PRO A 617 0.63 31.47 -30.39
N GLY A 618 1.39 32.42 -30.95
CA GLY A 618 2.84 32.29 -31.12
C GLY A 618 3.61 32.14 -29.80
N GLN A 619 3.07 32.66 -28.69
CA GLN A 619 3.65 32.50 -27.35
C GLN A 619 3.28 31.16 -26.70
N CYS A 620 2.34 30.41 -27.28
CA CYS A 620 1.95 29.08 -26.82
C CYS A 620 2.74 27.96 -27.49
N ARG A 621 3.69 28.26 -28.39
CA ARG A 621 4.52 27.26 -29.07
C ARG A 621 5.36 26.47 -28.07
N SER A 622 5.67 25.24 -28.44
CA SER A 622 6.53 24.34 -27.65
C SER A 622 7.91 24.94 -27.40
N ALA A 623 8.47 25.65 -28.39
CA ALA A 623 9.78 26.26 -28.31
C ALA A 623 9.82 27.63 -27.63
N TYR A 624 8.68 28.34 -27.52
CA TYR A 624 8.64 29.70 -26.98
C TYR A 624 9.12 29.71 -25.53
N ARG A 625 9.99 30.66 -25.20
CA ARG A 625 10.61 30.84 -23.90
C ARG A 625 10.30 32.24 -23.39
N GLU A 626 10.19 32.40 -22.09
CA GLU A 626 10.03 33.72 -21.48
C GLU A 626 10.69 33.75 -20.10
N LYS A 627 10.98 34.96 -19.62
CA LYS A 627 11.62 35.18 -18.32
C LYS A 627 10.94 36.25 -17.50
N ASN A 628 11.17 36.20 -16.20
CA ASN A 628 10.87 37.29 -15.28
C ASN A 628 11.67 37.12 -13.98
N ALA A 629 11.64 38.13 -13.13
CA ALA A 629 12.24 38.04 -11.81
C ALA A 629 11.61 36.89 -11.00
N PRO A 630 12.38 36.17 -10.16
CA PRO A 630 11.89 35.00 -9.42
C PRO A 630 10.79 35.33 -8.38
N ASP A 631 10.62 36.60 -8.02
CA ASP A 631 9.56 37.09 -7.13
C ASP A 631 8.32 37.59 -7.90
N HIS A 632 8.36 37.64 -9.23
CA HIS A 632 7.25 38.06 -10.08
C HIS A 632 6.03 37.13 -9.91
N ARG A 633 4.83 37.72 -9.89
CA ARG A 633 3.56 37.02 -9.70
C ARG A 633 2.56 37.55 -10.72
N ASN A 634 2.24 36.73 -11.71
CA ASN A 634 1.25 37.06 -12.74
C ASN A 634 0.45 35.80 -13.10
N PHE A 635 0.04 35.61 -14.36
CA PHE A 635 -0.60 34.38 -14.86
C PHE A 635 0.38 33.19 -14.99
N ILE A 636 1.29 33.07 -14.02
CA ILE A 636 2.33 32.05 -13.94
C ILE A 636 1.97 31.11 -12.78
N GLY A 637 1.77 29.84 -13.14
CA GLY A 637 1.70 28.70 -12.25
C GLY A 637 2.94 27.82 -12.43
N PHE A 638 2.78 26.52 -12.22
CA PHE A 638 3.84 25.53 -12.42
C PHE A 638 3.28 24.10 -12.42
N ARG A 639 4.07 23.17 -12.94
CA ARG A 639 3.90 21.73 -12.70
C ARG A 639 5.15 21.18 -12.01
N VAL A 640 5.03 20.02 -11.40
CA VAL A 640 6.14 19.37 -10.69
C VAL A 640 6.62 18.13 -11.40
N VAL A 641 7.88 17.76 -11.18
CA VAL A 641 8.47 16.48 -11.58
C VAL A 641 8.95 15.69 -10.38
N CYS A 642 9.01 14.37 -10.52
CA CYS A 642 9.56 13.44 -9.56
C CYS A 642 10.52 12.47 -10.27
N LEU A 643 11.70 12.24 -9.69
CA LEU A 643 12.63 11.25 -10.22
C LEU A 643 12.13 9.83 -9.92
N SER A 644 12.26 8.93 -10.89
CA SER A 644 12.15 7.49 -10.63
C SER A 644 13.31 7.08 -9.72
N PRO A 645 13.09 6.26 -8.67
CA PRO A 645 14.20 5.66 -7.94
C PRO A 645 15.09 4.95 -8.96
N ARG A 646 16.38 5.31 -9.01
CA ARG A 646 17.35 4.51 -9.77
C ARG A 646 17.36 3.13 -9.12
N THR A 647 16.88 2.11 -9.83
CA THR A 647 17.25 0.72 -9.55
C THR A 647 18.76 0.65 -9.66
N LEU A 648 19.43 0.60 -8.50
CA LEU A 648 20.86 0.36 -8.34
C LEU A 648 21.11 -1.14 -8.16
#